data_AF-A0A841QFS7-F1
#
_entry.id   AF-A0A841QFS7-F1
#
_cell.length_a   1.000
_cell.length_b   1.000
_cell.length_c   1.000
_cell.angle_alpha   90.00
_cell.angle_beta   90.00
_cell.angle_gamma   90.00
#
_symmetry.space_group_name_H-M   'P 1'
#
loop_
_entity.id
_entity.type
_entity.pdbx_description
1 polymer ?
#
loop_
_entity_poly.entity_id
_entity_poly.type
_entity_poly.pdbx_seq_one_letter_code
_entity_poly.pdbx_strand_id
1 'polypeptide(L)'
;MAFYLLSFHGALVGFTGQRLHPLCPTMGTSRTTAPVALDMQHNTLTPGGAFVRAQPLGTAAHTRPLVALRAGNAYLSSRSPTQFDVVPLCATWEHFLLISPESADLLRTLLRSTWHDGQTFVGQPTCTGHELRLGPHTWPVEQLQAEIRADTLTLWTHAAPRRVALRVCPSRALENLIENVTDLLEIGAFRHALSPWATVDDVHEQVLKLSITPSAIAPCIGLAQLCCQFGQGELGAQFAAYAQSFAQIADLVWLQALIALRLHDHERAADLLALALRERYPRHDFSDTLPALLTRLRQGEDALLLIPDMLYEHDLPGFDERFDTLLVPMRLAASNGPDIRQIYAMLFENAYQRLNTTKDLRLLETEARLNGLSWWTETAMGHTSWLAGLMAEADAHYAIARRLALQEGAMPAPDNTGIFSWLGAQECRQLASRAVPDRTGVSRWEWQFGRAEVPPALCLVFACDSAHFHHLPGLILSLLQAYRQDRSCGPVQLCIGIANPNAEQLAFLRTIADWLELYATSLRLSFGHGPAAEQDTALEPALRYLILPDIVARFRCPVLTGDCAGYFPANTATLLRTLKNTASYGFDLPLFDQNGRQHSGTPWSIGTDTAYFGEPERLPAIAAFMSDYLNTVYTPRSMAHTAMDRCALAQMLRHFILPRWNELSIRFLNEGPDILVMPAGSIASSAMLVSQADVLHDLAVHTPRRPAKLPPPNA
;
A
#
# COMPACT_ATOMS: atom_id res chain seq x y z
N MET A 1 -8.45 -69.64 -14.56
CA MET A 1 -8.48 -68.29 -13.93
C MET A 1 -8.03 -67.31 -14.99
N ALA A 2 -8.81 -66.27 -15.27
CA ALA A 2 -8.57 -65.36 -16.38
C ALA A 2 -7.62 -64.22 -15.97
N PHE A 3 -6.60 -63.96 -16.77
CA PHE A 3 -5.63 -62.88 -16.56
C PHE A 3 -5.66 -61.91 -17.74
N TYR A 4 -5.58 -60.61 -17.46
CA TYR A 4 -5.33 -59.61 -18.51
C TYR A 4 -3.84 -59.49 -18.79
N LEU A 5 -3.53 -59.00 -19.99
CA LEU A 5 -2.18 -58.87 -20.48
C LEU A 5 -1.76 -57.39 -20.45
N LEU A 6 -0.79 -57.06 -19.59
CA LEU A 6 -0.23 -55.71 -19.45
C LEU A 6 1.10 -55.61 -20.20
N SER A 7 1.20 -54.69 -21.14
CA SER A 7 2.41 -54.43 -21.91
C SER A 7 3.50 -53.77 -21.06
N PHE A 8 4.73 -53.72 -21.60
CA PHE A 8 5.85 -53.04 -20.95
C PHE A 8 5.59 -51.54 -20.71
N HIS A 9 4.78 -50.90 -21.55
CA HIS A 9 4.40 -49.48 -21.43
C HIS A 9 3.09 -49.26 -20.65
N GLY A 10 2.62 -50.28 -19.92
CA GLY A 10 1.46 -50.13 -19.03
C GLY A 10 0.10 -50.10 -19.75
N ALA A 11 0.03 -50.52 -21.01
CA ALA A 11 -1.23 -50.65 -21.74
C ALA A 11 -1.76 -52.10 -21.66
N LEU A 12 -3.07 -52.26 -21.51
CA LEU A 12 -3.69 -53.57 -21.66
C LEU A 12 -3.73 -53.97 -23.14
N VAL A 13 -3.70 -55.25 -23.43
CA VAL A 13 -4.00 -55.75 -24.79
C VAL A 13 -5.50 -55.65 -25.01
N GLY A 14 -5.93 -54.73 -25.87
CA GLY A 14 -7.32 -54.55 -26.27
C GLY A 14 -7.65 -55.23 -27.60
N PHE A 15 -8.94 -55.51 -27.80
CA PHE A 15 -9.46 -56.08 -29.03
C PHE A 15 -10.75 -55.35 -29.46
N THR A 16 -10.75 -54.86 -30.71
CA THR A 16 -11.89 -54.17 -31.32
C THR A 16 -12.06 -54.67 -32.75
N GLY A 17 -13.24 -55.21 -33.12
CA GLY A 17 -13.60 -55.52 -34.51
C GLY A 17 -12.66 -56.45 -35.30
N GLN A 18 -11.82 -57.26 -34.64
CA GLN A 18 -10.72 -58.12 -35.16
C GLN A 18 -9.28 -57.59 -35.05
N ARG A 19 -9.08 -56.38 -34.50
CA ARG A 19 -7.74 -55.79 -34.33
C ARG A 19 -7.28 -55.85 -32.88
N LEU A 20 -6.05 -56.31 -32.66
CA LEU A 20 -5.32 -56.11 -31.40
C LEU A 20 -4.71 -54.70 -31.36
N HIS A 21 -4.85 -54.02 -30.23
CA HIS A 21 -4.27 -52.69 -30.04
C HIS A 21 -3.99 -52.42 -28.57
N PRO A 22 -3.07 -51.50 -28.23
CA PRO A 22 -2.94 -51.01 -26.87
C PRO A 22 -4.25 -50.40 -26.40
N LEU A 23 -4.69 -50.77 -25.20
CA LEU A 23 -5.85 -50.23 -24.52
C LEU A 23 -5.35 -49.53 -23.25
N CYS A 24 -5.59 -48.23 -23.14
CA CYS A 24 -5.23 -47.50 -21.94
C CYS A 24 -6.03 -48.03 -20.75
N PRO A 25 -5.41 -48.41 -19.62
CA PRO A 25 -6.11 -48.95 -18.46
C PRO A 25 -7.18 -48.01 -17.89
N THR A 26 -7.03 -46.70 -18.12
CA THR A 26 -7.98 -45.68 -17.67
C THR A 26 -9.23 -45.60 -18.54
N MET A 27 -9.22 -46.11 -19.78
CA MET A 27 -10.38 -46.08 -20.66
C MET A 27 -11.43 -47.10 -20.21
N GLY A 28 -12.70 -46.70 -20.17
CA GLY A 28 -13.80 -47.63 -19.85
C GLY A 28 -13.95 -48.71 -20.92
N THR A 29 -14.35 -49.92 -20.53
CA THR A 29 -14.73 -50.96 -21.49
C THR A 29 -16.03 -50.54 -22.18
N SER A 30 -15.99 -50.37 -23.49
CA SER A 30 -17.19 -50.11 -24.30
C SER A 30 -17.73 -51.42 -24.87
N ARG A 31 -18.97 -51.44 -25.39
CA ARG A 31 -19.53 -52.62 -26.06
C ARG A 31 -18.70 -53.11 -27.26
N THR A 32 -17.81 -52.28 -27.80
CA THR A 32 -17.00 -52.57 -29.00
C THR A 32 -15.54 -52.94 -28.70
N THR A 33 -15.04 -52.63 -27.50
CA THR A 33 -13.62 -52.80 -27.14
C THR A 33 -13.49 -53.55 -25.81
N ALA A 34 -12.87 -54.74 -25.86
CA ALA A 34 -12.67 -55.59 -24.69
C ALA A 34 -11.17 -55.85 -24.44
N PRO A 35 -10.73 -55.96 -23.17
CA PRO A 35 -9.40 -56.45 -22.86
C PRO A 35 -9.29 -57.94 -23.22
N VAL A 36 -8.13 -58.35 -23.72
CA VAL A 36 -7.81 -59.75 -24.00
C VAL A 36 -7.50 -60.46 -22.69
N ALA A 37 -8.23 -61.53 -22.41
CA ALA A 37 -8.03 -62.39 -21.25
C ALA A 37 -7.36 -63.70 -21.66
N LEU A 38 -6.32 -64.09 -20.93
CA LEU A 38 -5.70 -65.41 -20.99
C LEU A 38 -6.31 -66.30 -19.92
N ASP A 39 -6.93 -67.40 -20.33
CA ASP A 39 -7.23 -68.49 -19.41
C ASP A 39 -6.02 -69.43 -19.31
N MET A 40 -5.32 -69.34 -18.17
CA MET A 40 -4.11 -70.13 -17.91
C MET A 40 -4.35 -71.65 -17.88
N GLN A 41 -5.57 -72.11 -17.57
CA GLN A 41 -5.87 -73.56 -17.51
C GLN A 41 -5.87 -74.19 -18.90
N HIS A 42 -6.41 -73.47 -19.88
CA HIS A 42 -6.54 -73.95 -21.25
C HIS A 42 -5.53 -73.31 -22.21
N ASN A 43 -4.70 -72.38 -21.71
CA ASN A 43 -3.80 -71.52 -22.47
C ASN A 43 -4.47 -70.87 -23.70
N THR A 44 -5.70 -70.37 -23.51
CA THR A 44 -6.52 -69.76 -24.58
C THR A 44 -6.72 -68.27 -24.34
N LEU A 45 -6.63 -67.47 -25.41
CA LEU A 45 -6.88 -66.03 -25.38
C LEU A 45 -8.30 -65.74 -25.86
N THR A 46 -9.03 -64.95 -25.09
CA THR A 46 -10.39 -64.52 -25.45
C THR A 46 -10.52 -63.01 -25.25
N PRO A 47 -10.85 -62.23 -26.29
CA PRO A 47 -10.84 -62.58 -27.73
C PRO A 47 -9.41 -62.66 -28.32
N GLY A 48 -9.27 -63.20 -29.55
CA GLY A 48 -7.99 -63.20 -30.30
C GLY A 48 -7.19 -64.51 -30.32
N GLY A 49 -7.63 -65.54 -29.58
CA GLY A 49 -6.96 -66.85 -29.51
C GLY A 49 -6.96 -67.68 -30.80
N ALA A 50 -7.70 -67.26 -31.82
CA ALA A 50 -7.72 -67.93 -33.12
C ALA A 50 -6.41 -67.75 -33.92
N PHE A 51 -5.66 -66.66 -33.68
CA PHE A 51 -4.49 -66.30 -34.48
C PHE A 51 -3.25 -65.93 -33.64
N VAL A 52 -3.39 -65.73 -32.33
CA VAL A 52 -2.27 -65.52 -31.39
C VAL A 52 -2.36 -66.55 -30.25
N ARG A 53 -1.22 -67.05 -29.79
CA ARG A 53 -1.11 -67.90 -28.60
C ARG A 53 -0.17 -67.26 -27.59
N ALA A 54 -0.48 -67.41 -26.29
CA ALA A 54 0.43 -67.04 -25.23
C ALA A 54 1.50 -68.13 -25.06
N GLN A 55 2.76 -67.71 -25.02
CA GLN A 55 3.92 -68.54 -24.75
C GLN A 55 4.51 -68.13 -23.39
N PRO A 56 4.44 -68.98 -22.36
CA PRO A 56 5.09 -68.71 -21.08
C PRO A 56 6.60 -68.56 -21.25
N LEU A 57 7.18 -67.58 -20.57
CA LEU A 57 8.62 -67.30 -20.60
C LEU A 57 9.29 -68.02 -19.42
N GLY A 58 9.56 -69.31 -19.59
CA GLY A 58 10.17 -70.15 -18.55
C GLY A 58 11.69 -70.22 -18.67
N THR A 59 12.41 -69.53 -17.77
CA THR A 59 13.79 -69.86 -17.38
C THR A 59 14.04 -69.41 -15.94
N ALA A 60 14.94 -70.10 -15.24
CA ALA A 60 15.30 -69.92 -13.82
C ALA A 60 15.79 -68.51 -13.41
N ALA A 61 15.76 -67.52 -14.30
CA ALA A 61 16.12 -66.12 -14.07
C ALA A 61 14.91 -65.18 -13.86
N HIS A 62 13.67 -65.65 -14.09
CA HIS A 62 12.48 -64.80 -14.05
C HIS A 62 11.45 -65.30 -13.02
N THR A 63 11.30 -64.57 -11.92
CA THR A 63 10.33 -64.79 -10.83
C THR A 63 8.96 -64.16 -11.09
N ARG A 64 8.75 -63.52 -12.25
CA ARG A 64 7.53 -62.74 -12.60
C ARG A 64 6.64 -63.51 -13.60
N PRO A 65 5.29 -63.36 -13.54
CA PRO A 65 4.36 -64.08 -14.42
C PRO A 65 4.26 -63.42 -15.80
N LEU A 66 5.29 -63.59 -16.63
CA LEU A 66 5.40 -62.98 -17.97
C LEU A 66 5.09 -63.99 -19.10
N VAL A 67 4.43 -63.51 -20.15
CA VAL A 67 4.17 -64.25 -21.38
C VAL A 67 4.58 -63.45 -22.61
N ALA A 68 4.96 -64.14 -23.69
CA ALA A 68 5.05 -63.57 -25.02
C ALA A 68 3.83 -63.98 -25.85
N LEU A 69 3.34 -63.08 -26.70
CA LEU A 69 2.24 -63.38 -27.62
C LEU A 69 2.79 -63.73 -29.00
N ARG A 70 2.53 -64.95 -29.48
CA ARG A 70 3.15 -65.52 -30.69
C ARG A 70 2.13 -65.94 -31.73
N ALA A 71 2.43 -65.66 -33.00
CA ALA A 71 1.72 -66.14 -34.18
C ALA A 71 2.76 -66.69 -35.20
N GLY A 72 2.83 -68.02 -35.34
CA GLY A 72 3.83 -68.66 -36.22
C GLY A 72 5.27 -68.33 -35.81
N ASN A 73 6.02 -67.63 -36.68
CA ASN A 73 7.41 -67.21 -36.44
C ASN A 73 7.53 -65.75 -35.96
N ALA A 74 6.42 -65.11 -35.59
CA ALA A 74 6.41 -63.72 -35.21
C ALA A 74 5.77 -63.49 -33.83
N TYR A 75 6.20 -62.43 -33.16
CA TYR A 75 5.76 -62.02 -31.83
C TYR A 75 5.04 -60.68 -31.89
N LEU A 76 4.01 -60.50 -31.06
CA LEU A 76 3.39 -59.20 -30.87
C LEU A 76 4.38 -58.27 -30.16
N SER A 77 4.71 -57.14 -30.78
CA SER A 77 5.56 -56.11 -30.21
C SER A 77 4.73 -54.99 -29.62
N SER A 78 5.12 -54.59 -28.41
CA SER A 78 4.57 -53.41 -27.72
C SER A 78 5.54 -52.23 -27.69
N ARG A 79 6.53 -52.19 -28.59
CA ARG A 79 7.59 -51.15 -28.62
C ARG A 79 7.04 -49.71 -28.67
N SER A 80 5.84 -49.51 -29.22
CA SER A 80 5.14 -48.23 -29.16
C SER A 80 4.01 -48.28 -28.13
N PRO A 81 3.83 -47.24 -27.30
CA PRO A 81 2.71 -47.15 -26.36
C PRO A 81 1.35 -46.98 -27.07
N THR A 82 1.35 -46.55 -28.34
CA THR A 82 0.12 -46.23 -29.09
C THR A 82 -0.24 -47.26 -30.16
N GLN A 83 0.67 -48.19 -30.48
CA GLN A 83 0.43 -49.20 -31.51
C GLN A 83 1.17 -50.50 -31.22
N PHE A 84 0.52 -51.63 -31.51
CA PHE A 84 1.19 -52.93 -31.58
C PHE A 84 1.69 -53.21 -32.99
N ASP A 85 2.83 -53.87 -33.07
CA ASP A 85 3.46 -54.32 -34.31
C ASP A 85 3.85 -55.81 -34.19
N VAL A 86 4.49 -56.36 -35.20
CA VAL A 86 4.90 -57.76 -35.26
C VAL A 86 6.40 -57.85 -35.53
N VAL A 87 7.14 -58.58 -34.69
CA VAL A 87 8.60 -58.71 -34.78
C VAL A 87 9.05 -60.17 -34.85
N PRO A 88 10.18 -60.47 -35.52
CA PRO A 88 10.68 -61.84 -35.65
C PRO A 88 11.35 -62.38 -34.38
N LEU A 89 11.79 -61.51 -33.47
CA LEU A 89 12.47 -61.86 -32.22
C LEU A 89 11.81 -61.12 -31.05
N CYS A 90 11.57 -61.84 -29.95
CA CYS A 90 11.00 -61.28 -28.73
C CYS A 90 12.11 -60.80 -27.79
N ALA A 91 12.22 -59.49 -27.56
CA ALA A 91 13.01 -58.90 -26.50
C ALA A 91 12.16 -58.66 -25.24
N THR A 92 12.81 -58.19 -24.18
CA THR A 92 12.23 -58.11 -22.84
C THR A 92 11.07 -57.12 -22.71
N TRP A 93 11.03 -56.07 -23.53
CA TRP A 93 9.93 -55.10 -23.60
C TRP A 93 8.75 -55.57 -24.47
N GLU A 94 8.88 -56.70 -25.18
CA GLU A 94 7.77 -57.38 -25.84
C GLU A 94 7.06 -58.40 -24.92
N HIS A 95 7.48 -58.51 -23.67
CA HIS A 95 6.82 -59.36 -22.68
C HIS A 95 5.57 -58.69 -22.09
N PHE A 96 4.52 -59.49 -21.90
CA PHE A 96 3.27 -59.07 -21.28
C PHE A 96 3.16 -59.69 -19.87
N LEU A 97 2.89 -58.85 -18.88
CA LEU A 97 2.64 -59.27 -17.51
C LEU A 97 1.19 -59.76 -17.37
N LEU A 98 1.02 -60.94 -16.79
CA LEU A 98 -0.29 -61.45 -16.40
C LEU A 98 -0.76 -60.73 -15.14
N ILE A 99 -1.89 -60.04 -15.22
CA ILE A 99 -2.51 -59.36 -14.07
C ILE A 99 -3.94 -59.88 -13.85
N SER A 100 -4.36 -60.00 -12.60
CA SER A 100 -5.74 -60.38 -12.29
C SER A 100 -6.71 -59.25 -12.67
N PRO A 101 -8.02 -59.54 -12.85
CA PRO A 101 -9.02 -58.50 -13.04
C PRO A 101 -9.03 -57.46 -11.90
N GLU A 102 -8.85 -57.90 -10.66
CA GLU A 102 -8.77 -57.02 -9.48
C GLU A 102 -7.55 -56.07 -9.55
N SER A 103 -6.39 -56.57 -9.95
CA SER A 103 -5.19 -55.74 -10.15
C SER A 103 -5.36 -54.76 -11.31
N ALA A 104 -6.08 -55.14 -12.37
CA ALA A 104 -6.39 -54.24 -13.48
C ALA A 104 -7.37 -53.13 -13.07
N ASP A 105 -8.38 -53.46 -12.27
CA ASP A 105 -9.31 -52.48 -11.69
C ASP A 105 -8.60 -51.51 -10.75
N LEU A 106 -7.69 -52.02 -9.92
CA LEU A 106 -6.84 -51.22 -9.04
C LEU A 106 -5.93 -50.26 -9.86
N LEU A 107 -5.26 -50.77 -10.90
CA LEU A 107 -4.45 -49.96 -11.81
C LEU A 107 -5.28 -48.87 -12.49
N ARG A 108 -6.50 -49.19 -12.93
CA ARG A 108 -7.41 -48.20 -13.52
C ARG A 108 -7.74 -47.08 -12.54
N THR A 109 -8.08 -47.40 -11.29
CA THR A 109 -8.37 -46.40 -10.25
C THR A 109 -7.15 -45.51 -9.99
N LEU A 110 -5.97 -46.12 -9.86
CA LEU A 110 -4.70 -45.42 -9.66
C LEU A 110 -4.38 -44.46 -10.80
N LEU A 111 -4.43 -44.96 -12.03
CA LEU A 111 -4.01 -44.22 -13.22
C LEU A 111 -5.03 -43.15 -13.64
N ARG A 112 -6.29 -43.20 -13.16
CA ARG A 112 -7.30 -42.17 -13.48
C ARG A 112 -7.15 -40.90 -12.66
N SER A 113 -6.58 -41.02 -11.46
CA SER A 113 -6.51 -39.92 -10.50
C SER A 113 -5.11 -39.35 -10.40
N THR A 114 -5.03 -38.15 -9.83
CA THR A 114 -3.76 -37.60 -9.31
C THR A 114 -3.73 -37.72 -7.80
N TRP A 115 -2.52 -37.69 -7.22
CA TRP A 115 -2.33 -38.08 -5.83
C TRP A 115 -1.39 -37.12 -5.08
N HIS A 116 -1.58 -37.06 -3.77
CA HIS A 116 -0.63 -36.53 -2.81
C HIS A 116 -0.02 -37.65 -1.97
N ASP A 117 1.27 -37.56 -1.67
CA ASP A 117 1.96 -38.34 -0.64
C ASP A 117 2.22 -37.41 0.56
N GLY A 118 1.45 -37.61 1.64
CA GLY A 118 1.35 -36.63 2.72
C GLY A 118 0.83 -35.29 2.21
N GLN A 119 1.65 -34.25 2.28
CA GLN A 119 1.35 -32.90 1.78
C GLN A 119 1.87 -32.64 0.37
N THR A 120 2.73 -33.51 -0.16
CA THR A 120 3.41 -33.31 -1.44
C THR A 120 2.57 -33.84 -2.59
N PHE A 121 2.29 -33.01 -3.59
CA PHE A 121 1.67 -33.48 -4.83
C PHE A 121 2.64 -34.35 -5.62
N VAL A 122 2.23 -35.58 -5.95
CA VAL A 122 3.05 -36.57 -6.68
C VAL A 122 2.54 -36.85 -8.09
N GLY A 123 1.44 -36.20 -8.50
CA GLY A 123 0.92 -36.26 -9.86
C GLY A 123 0.15 -37.54 -10.18
N GLN A 124 0.07 -37.85 -11.46
CA GLN A 124 -0.54 -39.06 -11.97
C GLN A 124 0.49 -40.20 -11.98
N PRO A 125 0.12 -41.43 -11.57
CA PRO A 125 1.05 -42.55 -11.63
C PRO A 125 1.38 -42.90 -13.08
N THR A 126 2.57 -43.44 -13.31
CA THR A 126 2.97 -43.99 -14.60
C THR A 126 3.23 -45.49 -14.46
N CYS A 127 2.94 -46.26 -15.50
CA CYS A 127 3.23 -47.70 -15.52
C CYS A 127 4.18 -48.01 -16.67
N THR A 128 5.42 -48.39 -16.33
CA THR A 128 6.46 -48.77 -17.31
C THR A 128 7.35 -49.85 -16.72
N GLY A 129 7.89 -50.76 -17.54
CA GLY A 129 8.67 -51.89 -17.03
C GLY A 129 7.86 -52.87 -16.19
N HIS A 130 6.54 -52.86 -16.36
CA HIS A 130 5.58 -53.55 -15.49
C HIS A 130 5.68 -53.13 -14.02
N GLU A 131 6.16 -51.91 -13.76
CA GLU A 131 6.21 -51.27 -12.44
C GLU A 131 5.28 -50.06 -12.46
N LEU A 132 4.58 -49.83 -11.35
CA LEU A 132 3.87 -48.60 -11.08
C LEU A 132 4.82 -47.61 -10.40
N ARG A 133 4.94 -46.41 -10.95
CA ARG A 133 5.78 -45.33 -10.42
C ARG A 133 4.92 -44.12 -10.06
N LEU A 134 5.07 -43.61 -8.84
CA LEU A 134 4.37 -42.43 -8.36
C LEU A 134 5.27 -41.69 -7.36
N GLY A 135 5.68 -40.46 -7.71
CA GLY A 135 6.66 -39.70 -6.93
C GLY A 135 7.94 -40.53 -6.70
N PRO A 136 8.42 -40.67 -5.44
CA PRO A 136 9.61 -41.45 -5.13
C PRO A 136 9.36 -42.96 -5.04
N HIS A 137 8.11 -43.42 -5.19
CA HIS A 137 7.73 -44.81 -4.94
C HIS A 137 7.64 -45.62 -6.23
N THR A 138 8.04 -46.88 -6.15
CA THR A 138 7.96 -47.85 -7.26
C THR A 138 7.49 -49.19 -6.72
N TRP A 139 6.48 -49.77 -7.39
CA TRP A 139 5.90 -51.07 -7.00
C TRP A 139 5.77 -51.99 -8.21
N PRO A 140 6.20 -53.27 -8.11
CA PRO A 140 5.86 -54.28 -9.11
C PRO A 140 4.34 -54.49 -9.17
N VAL A 141 3.76 -54.37 -10.36
CA VAL A 141 2.29 -54.38 -10.54
C VAL A 141 1.66 -55.68 -10.04
N GLU A 142 2.31 -56.82 -10.26
CA GLU A 142 1.82 -58.14 -9.88
C GLU A 142 1.84 -58.41 -8.37
N GLN A 143 2.55 -57.60 -7.58
CA GLN A 143 2.63 -57.72 -6.12
C GLN A 143 1.85 -56.62 -5.40
N LEU A 144 1.19 -55.73 -6.15
CA LEU A 144 0.55 -54.55 -5.62
C LEU A 144 -0.66 -54.95 -4.78
N GLN A 145 -0.65 -54.54 -3.52
CA GLN A 145 -1.79 -54.62 -2.61
C GLN A 145 -2.28 -53.22 -2.29
N ALA A 146 -3.59 -53.08 -2.11
CA ALA A 146 -4.23 -51.80 -1.89
C ALA A 146 -5.36 -51.90 -0.87
N GLU A 147 -5.54 -50.81 -0.13
CA GLU A 147 -6.69 -50.57 0.75
C GLU A 147 -7.21 -49.16 0.47
N ILE A 148 -8.47 -49.05 0.05
CA ILE A 148 -9.13 -47.76 -0.24
C ILE A 148 -10.06 -47.43 0.92
N ARG A 149 -9.88 -46.25 1.52
CA ARG A 149 -10.77 -45.68 2.54
C ARG A 149 -11.04 -44.21 2.22
N ALA A 150 -12.26 -43.92 1.76
CA ALA A 150 -12.65 -42.59 1.30
C ALA A 150 -11.61 -42.03 0.30
N ASP A 151 -11.03 -40.87 0.59
CA ASP A 151 -10.05 -40.18 -0.25
C ASP A 151 -8.62 -40.72 -0.10
N THR A 152 -8.40 -41.74 0.73
CA THR A 152 -7.07 -42.30 0.98
C THR A 152 -6.92 -43.70 0.39
N LEU A 153 -5.89 -43.88 -0.42
CA LEU A 153 -5.44 -45.15 -0.95
C LEU A 153 -4.13 -45.55 -0.28
N THR A 154 -4.10 -46.70 0.37
CA THR A 154 -2.87 -47.24 0.97
C THR A 154 -2.33 -48.36 0.10
N LEU A 155 -1.06 -48.25 -0.34
CA LEU A 155 -0.38 -49.22 -1.19
C LEU A 155 0.77 -49.91 -0.46
N TRP A 156 0.98 -51.20 -0.72
CA TRP A 156 2.15 -51.94 -0.28
C TRP A 156 2.38 -53.16 -1.18
N THR A 157 3.49 -53.87 -0.96
CA THR A 157 3.79 -55.15 -1.63
C THR A 157 4.20 -56.18 -0.58
N HIS A 158 4.23 -57.46 -0.96
CA HIS A 158 4.75 -58.50 -0.07
C HIS A 158 6.24 -58.34 0.24
N ALA A 159 7.04 -57.93 -0.75
CA ALA A 159 8.49 -57.73 -0.60
C ALA A 159 8.86 -56.46 0.17
N ALA A 160 8.01 -55.43 0.12
CA ALA A 160 8.13 -54.20 0.88
C ALA A 160 6.79 -53.91 1.60
N PRO A 161 6.58 -54.45 2.81
CA PRO A 161 5.31 -54.35 3.53
C PRO A 161 5.04 -52.95 4.10
N ARG A 162 5.97 -52.01 3.94
CA ARG A 162 5.76 -50.62 4.34
C ARG A 162 4.60 -50.05 3.55
N ARG A 163 3.54 -49.68 4.27
CA ARG A 163 2.33 -49.06 3.74
C ARG A 163 2.59 -47.59 3.38
N VAL A 164 2.25 -47.21 2.16
CA VAL A 164 2.31 -45.82 1.66
C VAL A 164 0.88 -45.33 1.49
N ALA A 165 0.50 -44.27 2.21
CA ALA A 165 -0.83 -43.70 2.16
C ALA A 165 -0.85 -42.48 1.24
N LEU A 166 -1.65 -42.57 0.18
CA LEU A 166 -1.83 -41.55 -0.85
C LEU A 166 -3.21 -40.93 -0.72
N ARG A 167 -3.32 -39.62 -0.88
CA ARG A 167 -4.61 -38.91 -0.91
C ARG A 167 -4.96 -38.52 -2.34
N VAL A 168 -6.21 -38.72 -2.75
CA VAL A 168 -6.69 -38.34 -4.09
C VAL A 168 -6.71 -36.82 -4.24
N CYS A 169 -6.41 -36.34 -5.45
CA CYS A 169 -6.48 -34.93 -5.84
C CYS A 169 -7.32 -34.77 -7.13
N PRO A 170 -8.38 -33.92 -7.12
CA PRO A 170 -8.90 -33.21 -5.95
C PRO A 170 -9.44 -34.18 -4.88
N SER A 171 -9.46 -33.73 -3.63
CA SER A 171 -10.16 -34.47 -2.55
C SER A 171 -11.64 -34.12 -2.59
N ARG A 172 -12.49 -34.99 -2.01
CA ARG A 172 -13.93 -34.73 -1.92
C ARG A 172 -14.24 -33.45 -1.14
N ALA A 173 -13.41 -33.12 -0.16
CA ALA A 173 -13.52 -31.86 0.57
C ALA A 173 -13.35 -30.65 -0.36
N LEU A 174 -12.37 -30.69 -1.27
CA LEU A 174 -12.16 -29.62 -2.25
C LEU A 174 -13.27 -29.58 -3.30
N GLU A 175 -13.71 -30.74 -3.79
CA GLU A 175 -14.82 -30.83 -4.74
C GLU A 175 -16.08 -30.17 -4.17
N ASN A 176 -16.47 -30.53 -2.94
CA ASN A 176 -17.61 -29.90 -2.27
C ASN A 176 -17.45 -28.38 -2.12
N LEU A 177 -16.24 -27.89 -1.84
CA LEU A 177 -15.98 -26.45 -1.72
C LEU A 177 -16.12 -25.73 -3.06
N ILE A 178 -15.62 -26.33 -4.14
CA ILE A 178 -15.75 -25.77 -5.50
C ILE A 178 -17.21 -25.81 -5.95
N GLU A 179 -17.94 -26.89 -5.68
CA GLU A 179 -19.39 -26.99 -5.93
C GLU A 179 -20.15 -25.89 -5.19
N ASN A 180 -19.91 -25.72 -3.88
CA ASN A 180 -20.56 -24.66 -3.09
C ASN A 180 -20.29 -23.25 -3.65
N VAL A 181 -19.04 -22.94 -4.06
CA VAL A 181 -18.75 -21.64 -4.69
C VAL A 181 -19.47 -21.48 -6.02
N THR A 182 -19.51 -22.54 -6.82
CA THR A 182 -20.15 -22.54 -8.14
C THR A 182 -21.66 -22.32 -8.00
N ASP A 183 -22.32 -23.02 -7.07
CA ASP A 183 -23.73 -22.82 -6.77
C ASP A 183 -24.02 -21.37 -6.33
N LEU A 184 -23.17 -20.80 -5.48
CA LEU A 184 -23.27 -19.41 -5.03
C LEU A 184 -23.06 -18.40 -6.16
N LEU A 185 -22.19 -18.71 -7.13
CA LEU A 185 -22.03 -17.90 -8.35
C LEU A 185 -23.28 -17.94 -9.22
N GLU A 186 -23.88 -19.12 -9.42
CA GLU A 186 -25.08 -19.30 -10.22
C GLU A 186 -26.30 -18.55 -9.67
N ILE A 187 -26.52 -18.59 -8.34
CA ILE A 187 -27.60 -17.84 -7.69
C ILE A 187 -27.29 -16.35 -7.53
N GLY A 188 -26.07 -15.91 -7.84
CA GLY A 188 -25.66 -14.51 -7.78
C GLY A 188 -25.36 -13.99 -6.37
N ALA A 189 -24.97 -14.87 -5.43
CA ALA A 189 -24.59 -14.47 -4.07
C ALA A 189 -23.34 -13.55 -4.05
N PHE A 190 -22.51 -13.61 -5.10
CA PHE A 190 -21.35 -12.75 -5.28
C PHE A 190 -21.66 -11.42 -6.01
N ARG A 191 -22.92 -11.05 -6.29
CA ARG A 191 -23.20 -9.85 -7.10
C ARG A 191 -22.74 -8.53 -6.47
N HIS A 192 -22.74 -8.42 -5.14
CA HIS A 192 -22.41 -7.19 -4.43
C HIS A 192 -21.33 -7.44 -3.37
N ALA A 193 -20.08 -7.09 -3.70
CA ALA A 193 -19.00 -7.16 -2.71
C ALA A 193 -19.25 -6.19 -1.55
N LEU A 194 -18.87 -6.60 -0.35
CA LEU A 194 -18.82 -5.76 0.86
C LEU A 194 -17.56 -4.89 0.92
N SER A 195 -16.78 -4.85 -0.15
CA SER A 195 -15.48 -4.20 -0.17
C SER A 195 -15.14 -3.74 -1.60
N PRO A 196 -14.35 -2.66 -1.77
CA PRO A 196 -13.87 -2.22 -3.07
C PRO A 196 -12.77 -3.12 -3.67
N TRP A 197 -12.22 -4.07 -2.88
CA TRP A 197 -11.06 -4.89 -3.29
C TRP A 197 -11.42 -6.06 -4.19
N ALA A 198 -12.69 -6.44 -4.26
CA ALA A 198 -13.14 -7.67 -4.91
C ALA A 198 -14.16 -7.42 -6.03
N THR A 199 -14.03 -8.23 -7.08
CA THR A 199 -15.01 -8.37 -8.17
C THR A 199 -15.40 -9.84 -8.35
N VAL A 200 -16.52 -10.09 -9.03
CA VAL A 200 -16.99 -11.45 -9.32
C VAL A 200 -16.01 -12.18 -10.23
N ASP A 201 -15.36 -11.45 -11.14
CA ASP A 201 -14.39 -12.02 -12.07
C ASP A 201 -13.16 -12.58 -11.33
N ASP A 202 -12.77 -11.97 -10.21
CA ASP A 202 -11.71 -12.51 -9.35
C ASP A 202 -12.09 -13.89 -8.79
N VAL A 203 -13.37 -14.10 -8.43
CA VAL A 203 -13.88 -15.40 -7.96
C VAL A 203 -13.85 -16.43 -9.08
N HIS A 204 -14.36 -16.06 -10.27
CA HIS A 204 -14.33 -16.93 -11.46
C HIS A 204 -12.89 -17.36 -11.80
N GLU A 205 -11.93 -16.43 -11.73
CA GLU A 205 -10.53 -16.71 -12.00
C GLU A 205 -9.96 -17.76 -11.04
N GLN A 206 -10.22 -17.64 -9.73
CA GLN A 206 -9.71 -18.63 -8.77
C GLN A 206 -10.37 -20.00 -8.91
N VAL A 207 -11.69 -20.04 -9.18
CA VAL A 207 -12.41 -21.30 -9.46
C VAL A 207 -11.86 -21.99 -10.71
N LEU A 208 -11.60 -21.24 -11.79
CA LEU A 208 -10.98 -21.76 -13.00
C LEU A 208 -9.58 -22.33 -12.72
N LYS A 209 -8.75 -21.61 -11.97
CA LYS A 209 -7.41 -22.07 -11.58
C LYS A 209 -7.46 -23.39 -10.81
N LEU A 210 -8.40 -23.56 -9.88
CA LEU A 210 -8.59 -24.82 -9.15
C LEU A 210 -9.14 -25.94 -10.04
N SER A 211 -10.03 -25.62 -10.97
CA SER A 211 -10.61 -26.60 -11.89
C SER A 211 -9.55 -27.21 -12.83
N ILE A 212 -8.53 -26.43 -13.18
CA ILE A 212 -7.40 -26.88 -14.01
C ILE A 212 -6.29 -27.51 -13.16
N THR A 213 -5.97 -26.91 -12.00
CA THR A 213 -4.87 -27.33 -11.13
C THR A 213 -5.36 -27.51 -9.68
N PRO A 214 -6.08 -28.59 -9.37
CA PRO A 214 -6.66 -28.81 -8.04
C PRO A 214 -5.61 -29.04 -6.94
N SER A 215 -4.35 -29.28 -7.31
CA SER A 215 -3.23 -29.42 -6.38
C SER A 215 -2.65 -28.08 -5.92
N ALA A 216 -3.02 -26.97 -6.56
CA ALA A 216 -2.53 -25.65 -6.20
C ALA A 216 -3.29 -25.10 -4.96
N ILE A 217 -2.54 -24.72 -3.93
CA ILE A 217 -3.11 -24.17 -2.69
C ILE A 217 -3.40 -22.67 -2.82
N ALA A 218 -2.61 -21.94 -3.62
CA ALA A 218 -2.74 -20.47 -3.73
C ALA A 218 -4.15 -19.99 -4.14
N PRO A 219 -4.85 -20.65 -5.09
CA PRO A 219 -6.23 -20.28 -5.39
C PRO A 219 -7.21 -20.51 -4.24
N CYS A 220 -6.99 -21.51 -3.37
CA CYS A 220 -7.79 -21.70 -2.15
C CYS A 220 -7.62 -20.52 -1.19
N ILE A 221 -6.39 -20.00 -1.06
CA ILE A 221 -6.11 -18.81 -0.22
C ILE A 221 -6.84 -17.59 -0.81
N GLY A 222 -6.76 -17.40 -2.14
CA GLY A 222 -7.49 -16.33 -2.82
C GLY A 222 -9.01 -16.43 -2.63
N LEU A 223 -9.59 -17.64 -2.78
CA LEU A 223 -11.01 -17.87 -2.52
C LEU A 223 -11.39 -17.63 -1.06
N ALA A 224 -10.53 -17.96 -0.11
CA ALA A 224 -10.79 -17.68 1.30
C ALA A 224 -10.99 -16.18 1.55
N GLN A 225 -10.13 -15.34 0.98
CA GLN A 225 -10.24 -13.88 1.09
C GLN A 225 -11.47 -13.34 0.35
N LEU A 226 -11.64 -13.74 -0.92
CA LEU A 226 -12.73 -13.26 -1.77
C LEU A 226 -14.10 -13.62 -1.16
N CYS A 227 -14.27 -14.86 -0.67
CA CYS A 227 -15.50 -15.25 0.00
C CYS A 227 -15.83 -14.30 1.17
N CYS A 228 -14.85 -13.93 1.99
CA CYS A 228 -15.05 -12.99 3.10
C CYS A 228 -15.35 -11.56 2.64
N GLN A 229 -14.78 -11.13 1.52
CA GLN A 229 -15.06 -9.82 0.91
C GLN A 229 -16.47 -9.75 0.29
N PHE A 230 -17.09 -10.89 0.00
CA PHE A 230 -18.48 -11.01 -0.46
C PHE A 230 -19.46 -11.44 0.66
N GLY A 231 -19.01 -11.51 1.91
CA GLY A 231 -19.86 -11.89 3.05
C GLY A 231 -20.09 -13.39 3.21
N GLN A 232 -19.43 -14.24 2.42
CA GLN A 232 -19.45 -15.71 2.52
C GLN A 232 -18.35 -16.22 3.46
N GLY A 233 -18.24 -15.64 4.65
CA GLY A 233 -17.11 -15.86 5.56
C GLY A 233 -16.93 -17.32 6.01
N GLU A 234 -18.03 -18.05 6.22
CA GLU A 234 -17.97 -19.49 6.58
C GLU A 234 -17.31 -20.34 5.49
N LEU A 235 -17.65 -20.07 4.23
CA LEU A 235 -17.04 -20.74 3.09
C LEU A 235 -15.55 -20.35 2.97
N GLY A 236 -15.25 -19.07 3.20
CA GLY A 236 -13.87 -18.60 3.25
C GLY A 236 -13.02 -19.30 4.32
N ALA A 237 -13.57 -19.50 5.51
CA ALA A 237 -12.92 -20.24 6.60
C ALA A 237 -12.63 -21.70 6.20
N GLN A 238 -13.55 -22.35 5.48
CA GLN A 238 -13.35 -23.72 5.00
C GLN A 238 -12.23 -23.81 3.95
N PHE A 239 -12.13 -22.86 3.02
CA PHE A 239 -10.99 -22.80 2.08
C PHE A 239 -9.66 -22.57 2.78
N ALA A 240 -9.62 -21.66 3.78
CA ALA A 240 -8.41 -21.40 4.55
C ALA A 240 -7.98 -22.63 5.37
N ALA A 241 -8.94 -23.35 5.97
CA ALA A 241 -8.68 -24.60 6.69
C ALA A 241 -8.19 -25.71 5.75
N TYR A 242 -8.78 -25.81 4.54
CA TYR A 242 -8.32 -26.74 3.51
C TYR A 242 -6.87 -26.44 3.12
N ALA A 243 -6.54 -25.18 2.83
CA ALA A 243 -5.17 -24.75 2.52
C ALA A 243 -4.17 -25.10 3.64
N GLN A 244 -4.53 -24.83 4.90
CA GLN A 244 -3.70 -25.12 6.07
C GLN A 244 -3.39 -26.63 6.23
N SER A 245 -4.27 -27.51 5.76
CA SER A 245 -4.04 -28.96 5.83
C SER A 245 -2.89 -29.44 4.95
N PHE A 246 -2.54 -28.68 3.90
CA PHE A 246 -1.44 -28.97 2.99
C PHE A 246 -0.19 -28.13 3.26
N ALA A 247 -0.34 -26.93 3.82
CA ALA A 247 0.78 -26.07 4.16
C ALA A 247 0.56 -25.47 5.55
N GLN A 248 1.32 -25.94 6.55
CA GLN A 248 1.29 -25.37 7.89
C GLN A 248 2.07 -24.05 7.90
N ILE A 249 1.37 -22.95 7.61
CA ILE A 249 1.96 -21.62 7.51
C ILE A 249 1.25 -20.70 8.49
N ALA A 250 2.02 -20.02 9.34
CA ALA A 250 1.47 -19.10 10.34
C ALA A 250 0.58 -17.99 9.72
N ASP A 251 0.93 -17.52 8.51
CA ASP A 251 0.15 -16.55 7.74
C ASP A 251 -1.28 -17.04 7.40
N LEU A 252 -1.46 -18.35 7.19
CA LEU A 252 -2.79 -18.94 6.96
C LEU A 252 -3.60 -19.05 8.26
N VAL A 253 -2.95 -19.25 9.39
CA VAL A 253 -3.60 -19.20 10.71
C VAL A 253 -4.01 -17.76 11.04
N TRP A 254 -3.17 -16.79 10.71
CA TRP A 254 -3.50 -15.36 10.79
C TRP A 254 -4.71 -15.00 9.92
N LEU A 255 -4.74 -15.45 8.65
CA LEU A 255 -5.92 -15.30 7.79
C LEU A 255 -7.18 -15.90 8.45
N GLN A 256 -7.09 -17.10 9.02
CA GLN A 256 -8.23 -17.69 9.73
C GLN A 256 -8.66 -16.86 10.94
N ALA A 257 -7.73 -16.24 11.67
CA ALA A 257 -8.06 -15.36 12.80
C ALA A 257 -8.84 -14.12 12.33
N LEU A 258 -8.43 -13.51 11.22
CA LEU A 258 -9.13 -12.39 10.59
C LEU A 258 -10.54 -12.79 10.11
N ILE A 259 -10.68 -13.98 9.52
CA ILE A 259 -11.99 -14.49 9.08
C ILE A 259 -12.89 -14.75 10.30
N ALA A 260 -12.37 -15.33 11.38
CA ALA A 260 -13.13 -15.55 12.61
C ALA A 260 -13.60 -14.22 13.23
N LEU A 261 -12.75 -13.20 13.24
CA LEU A 261 -13.13 -11.85 13.67
C LEU A 261 -14.26 -11.27 12.82
N ARG A 262 -14.18 -11.41 11.50
CA ARG A 262 -15.21 -10.96 10.54
C ARG A 262 -16.55 -11.68 10.73
N LEU A 263 -16.53 -12.90 11.27
CA LEU A 263 -17.70 -13.68 11.63
C LEU A 263 -18.17 -13.41 13.07
N HIS A 264 -17.54 -12.48 13.79
CA HIS A 264 -17.79 -12.16 15.20
C HIS A 264 -17.54 -13.34 16.17
N ASP A 265 -16.71 -14.32 15.77
CA ASP A 265 -16.25 -15.41 16.62
C ASP A 265 -14.93 -15.02 17.32
N HIS A 266 -15.08 -14.15 18.32
CA HIS A 266 -13.96 -13.53 19.03
C HIS A 266 -13.12 -14.54 19.83
N GLU A 267 -13.74 -15.57 20.40
CA GLU A 267 -13.04 -16.67 21.10
C GLU A 267 -12.13 -17.42 20.12
N ARG A 268 -12.68 -17.81 18.96
CA ARG A 268 -11.91 -18.51 17.94
C ARG A 268 -10.80 -17.64 17.36
N ALA A 269 -11.07 -16.36 17.14
CA ALA A 269 -10.07 -15.39 16.68
C ALA A 269 -8.89 -15.29 17.66
N ALA A 270 -9.16 -15.28 18.97
CA ALA A 270 -8.12 -15.26 20.00
C ALA A 270 -7.25 -16.53 20.00
N ASP A 271 -7.87 -17.70 19.92
CA ASP A 271 -7.13 -18.96 19.88
C ASP A 271 -6.25 -19.08 18.62
N LEU A 272 -6.77 -18.61 17.47
CA LEU A 272 -6.02 -18.60 16.21
C LEU A 272 -4.89 -17.58 16.23
N LEU A 273 -5.07 -16.40 16.81
CA LEU A 273 -3.99 -15.42 16.99
C LEU A 273 -2.83 -15.99 17.80
N ALA A 274 -3.14 -16.61 18.95
CA ALA A 274 -2.13 -17.21 19.81
C ALA A 274 -1.36 -18.31 19.06
N LEU A 275 -2.06 -19.11 18.24
CA LEU A 275 -1.45 -20.13 17.40
C LEU A 275 -0.56 -19.51 16.31
N ALA A 276 -1.04 -18.49 15.60
CA ALA A 276 -0.32 -17.81 14.52
C ALA A 276 0.99 -17.19 15.01
N LEU A 277 0.96 -16.46 16.15
CA LEU A 277 2.17 -15.87 16.74
C LEU A 277 3.16 -16.94 17.19
N ARG A 278 2.69 -18.02 17.82
CA ARG A 278 3.55 -19.13 18.25
C ARG A 278 4.21 -19.85 17.08
N GLU A 279 3.49 -20.05 15.98
CA GLU A 279 4.04 -20.68 14.77
C GLU A 279 5.03 -19.77 14.04
N ARG A 280 4.74 -18.46 13.97
CA ARG A 280 5.61 -17.50 13.27
C ARG A 280 6.87 -17.17 14.07
N TYR A 281 6.72 -16.98 15.37
CA TYR A 281 7.76 -16.49 16.28
C TYR A 281 7.98 -17.46 17.46
N PRO A 282 8.39 -18.72 17.22
CA PRO A 282 8.43 -19.76 18.26
C PRO A 282 9.45 -19.52 19.39
N ARG A 283 10.35 -18.55 19.21
CA ARG A 283 11.40 -18.19 20.18
C ARG A 283 11.16 -16.84 20.87
N HIS A 284 10.14 -16.10 20.45
CA HIS A 284 9.85 -14.79 21.01
C HIS A 284 8.89 -14.92 22.20
N ASP A 285 9.12 -14.12 23.23
CA ASP A 285 8.26 -14.10 24.41
C ASP A 285 7.27 -12.93 24.31
N PHE A 286 5.99 -13.26 24.21
CA PHE A 286 4.88 -12.29 24.23
C PHE A 286 4.12 -12.29 25.57
N SER A 287 4.69 -12.86 26.63
CA SER A 287 4.00 -13.03 27.92
C SER A 287 3.52 -11.71 28.53
N ASP A 288 4.18 -10.60 28.23
CA ASP A 288 3.83 -9.28 28.75
C ASP A 288 2.68 -8.60 27.99
N THR A 289 2.50 -8.88 26.69
CA THR A 289 1.56 -8.16 25.81
C THR A 289 0.37 -9.02 25.36
N LEU A 290 0.61 -10.28 25.01
CA LEU A 290 -0.39 -11.16 24.41
C LEU A 290 -1.57 -11.48 25.35
N PRO A 291 -1.40 -11.73 26.67
CA PRO A 291 -2.55 -12.04 27.53
C PRO A 291 -3.59 -10.92 27.60
N ALA A 292 -3.14 -9.66 27.61
CA ALA A 292 -4.02 -8.50 27.61
C ALA A 292 -4.80 -8.39 26.29
N LEU A 293 -4.10 -8.55 25.15
CA LEU A 293 -4.72 -8.55 23.82
C LEU A 293 -5.75 -9.66 23.64
N LEU A 294 -5.43 -10.90 24.04
CA LEU A 294 -6.35 -12.02 23.98
C LEU A 294 -7.58 -11.81 24.88
N THR A 295 -7.40 -11.16 26.03
CA THR A 295 -8.50 -10.83 26.93
C THR A 295 -9.46 -9.82 26.28
N ARG A 296 -8.93 -8.72 25.71
CA ARG A 296 -9.73 -7.72 24.99
C ARG A 296 -10.47 -8.34 23.82
N LEU A 297 -9.79 -9.18 23.04
CA LEU A 297 -10.41 -9.89 21.92
C LEU A 297 -11.58 -10.76 22.39
N ARG A 298 -11.39 -11.62 23.41
CA ARG A 298 -12.47 -12.44 23.99
C ARG A 298 -13.61 -11.63 24.62
N GLN A 299 -13.34 -10.41 25.06
CA GLN A 299 -14.36 -9.46 25.53
C GLN A 299 -15.16 -8.81 24.39
N GLY A 300 -14.85 -9.15 23.14
CA GLY A 300 -15.56 -8.69 21.95
C GLY A 300 -14.96 -7.44 21.31
N GLU A 301 -13.76 -7.02 21.68
CA GLU A 301 -13.05 -5.96 20.96
C GLU A 301 -12.35 -6.49 19.70
N ASP A 302 -12.16 -5.64 18.70
CA ASP A 302 -11.42 -5.95 17.46
C ASP A 302 -9.89 -5.81 17.67
N ALA A 303 -9.38 -6.36 18.77
CA ALA A 303 -7.99 -6.18 19.23
C ALA A 303 -6.93 -6.77 18.27
N LEU A 304 -7.34 -7.54 17.25
CA LEU A 304 -6.46 -7.99 16.16
C LEU A 304 -5.88 -6.82 15.35
N LEU A 305 -6.56 -5.68 15.31
CA LEU A 305 -6.07 -4.46 14.66
C LEU A 305 -4.78 -3.93 15.30
N LEU A 306 -4.50 -4.26 16.56
CA LEU A 306 -3.32 -3.79 17.31
C LEU A 306 -2.05 -4.60 17.03
N ILE A 307 -2.16 -5.73 16.30
CA ILE A 307 -1.05 -6.67 16.09
C ILE A 307 0.10 -6.07 15.28
N PRO A 308 -0.11 -5.32 14.18
CA PRO A 308 1.00 -4.71 13.44
C PRO A 308 1.89 -3.82 14.31
N ASP A 309 1.29 -2.95 15.13
CA ASP A 309 2.02 -2.04 16.02
C ASP A 309 2.77 -2.82 17.11
N MET A 310 2.13 -3.82 17.71
CA MET A 310 2.79 -4.72 18.67
C MET A 310 4.01 -5.41 18.06
N LEU A 311 3.91 -5.91 16.81
CA LEU A 311 5.04 -6.55 16.13
C LEU A 311 6.17 -5.54 15.82
N TYR A 312 5.81 -4.32 15.44
CA TYR A 312 6.76 -3.23 15.21
C TYR A 312 7.53 -2.87 16.49
N GLU A 313 6.86 -2.76 17.64
CA GLU A 313 7.51 -2.50 18.94
C GLU A 313 8.51 -3.60 19.34
N HIS A 314 8.30 -4.82 18.86
CA HIS A 314 9.22 -5.95 19.07
C HIS A 314 10.28 -6.10 17.97
N ASP A 315 10.36 -5.19 16.99
CA ASP A 315 11.24 -5.27 15.81
C ASP A 315 11.04 -6.58 15.03
N LEU A 316 9.78 -7.02 14.92
CA LEU A 316 9.38 -8.24 14.21
C LEU A 316 8.68 -7.90 12.89
N PRO A 317 8.88 -8.71 11.84
CA PRO A 317 8.17 -8.53 10.58
C PRO A 317 6.65 -8.73 10.76
N GLY A 318 5.86 -8.09 9.91
CA GLY A 318 4.41 -8.33 9.86
C GLY A 318 4.03 -9.71 9.32
N PHE A 319 2.75 -10.05 9.46
CA PHE A 319 2.12 -11.09 8.65
C PHE A 319 1.94 -10.61 7.20
N ASP A 320 1.52 -11.50 6.31
CA ASP A 320 1.26 -11.17 4.90
C ASP A 320 0.21 -10.05 4.73
N GLU A 321 0.66 -8.88 4.28
CA GLU A 321 -0.14 -7.65 4.09
C GLU A 321 -1.32 -7.83 3.11
N ARG A 322 -1.31 -8.88 2.26
CA ARG A 322 -2.44 -9.15 1.36
C ARG A 322 -3.73 -9.41 2.12
N PHE A 323 -3.64 -9.85 3.38
CA PHE A 323 -4.79 -10.11 4.23
C PHE A 323 -5.38 -8.84 4.88
N ASP A 324 -4.67 -7.72 4.84
CA ASP A 324 -5.14 -6.43 5.37
C ASP A 324 -6.40 -5.92 4.64
N THR A 325 -6.63 -6.42 3.43
CA THR A 325 -7.88 -6.18 2.67
C THR A 325 -9.13 -6.72 3.38
N LEU A 326 -8.99 -7.55 4.41
CA LEU A 326 -10.09 -7.98 5.28
C LEU A 326 -10.30 -7.07 6.50
N LEU A 327 -9.34 -6.19 6.80
CA LEU A 327 -9.43 -5.25 7.92
C LEU A 327 -10.24 -4.00 7.54
N VAL A 328 -10.16 -3.54 6.29
CA VAL A 328 -10.88 -2.32 5.84
C VAL A 328 -11.65 -2.59 4.55
N PRO A 329 -12.93 -2.22 4.42
CA PRO A 329 -13.81 -1.82 5.51
C PRO A 329 -14.26 -3.06 6.31
N MET A 330 -14.36 -2.93 7.62
CA MET A 330 -14.99 -3.92 8.50
C MET A 330 -15.93 -3.22 9.48
N ARG A 331 -16.94 -3.95 9.98
CA ARG A 331 -17.78 -3.43 11.06
C ARG A 331 -16.97 -3.46 12.36
N LEU A 332 -16.84 -2.30 12.99
CA LEU A 332 -16.22 -2.15 14.30
C LEU A 332 -17.18 -2.58 15.40
N ALA A 333 -16.64 -3.28 16.41
CA ALA A 333 -17.35 -3.60 17.63
C ALA A 333 -17.61 -2.34 18.47
N ALA A 334 -18.79 -2.28 19.09
CA ALA A 334 -19.19 -1.15 19.94
C ALA A 334 -18.36 -1.06 21.25
N SER A 335 -17.73 -2.17 21.65
CA SER A 335 -16.83 -2.28 22.80
C SER A 335 -15.43 -1.74 22.53
N ASN A 336 -15.08 -1.43 21.28
CA ASN A 336 -13.73 -0.98 20.94
C ASN A 336 -13.33 0.30 21.69
N GLY A 337 -12.15 0.24 22.31
CA GLY A 337 -11.49 1.39 22.90
C GLY A 337 -11.07 2.45 21.86
N PRO A 338 -10.74 3.68 22.30
CA PRO A 338 -10.28 4.75 21.42
C PRO A 338 -9.02 4.38 20.61
N ASP A 339 -8.13 3.56 21.17
CA ASP A 339 -6.91 3.08 20.52
C ASP A 339 -7.19 2.23 19.29
N ILE A 340 -8.10 1.24 19.40
CA ILE A 340 -8.51 0.39 18.27
C ILE A 340 -9.21 1.22 17.19
N ARG A 341 -10.09 2.15 17.59
CA ARG A 341 -10.78 3.03 16.64
C ARG A 341 -9.82 3.94 15.89
N GLN A 342 -8.80 4.46 16.59
CA GLN A 342 -7.76 5.28 15.99
C GLN A 342 -6.92 4.49 14.97
N ILE A 343 -6.50 3.26 15.30
CA ILE A 343 -5.76 2.40 14.37
C ILE A 343 -6.60 2.04 13.15
N TYR A 344 -7.88 1.68 13.35
CA TYR A 344 -8.78 1.44 12.24
C TYR A 344 -8.91 2.66 11.32
N ALA A 345 -9.07 3.85 11.91
CA ALA A 345 -9.17 5.08 11.14
C ALA A 345 -7.91 5.33 10.30
N MET A 346 -6.71 5.10 10.84
CA MET A 346 -5.46 5.21 10.09
C MET A 346 -5.35 4.18 8.96
N LEU A 347 -5.75 2.92 9.20
CA LEU A 347 -5.83 1.90 8.15
C LEU A 347 -6.82 2.31 7.05
N PHE A 348 -7.95 2.90 7.43
CA PHE A 348 -8.93 3.41 6.48
C PHE A 348 -8.38 4.56 5.64
N GLU A 349 -7.74 5.55 6.26
CA GLU A 349 -7.13 6.68 5.55
C GLU A 349 -6.07 6.18 4.55
N ASN A 350 -5.21 5.26 4.96
CA ASN A 350 -4.21 4.64 4.10
C ASN A 350 -4.83 3.88 2.93
N ALA A 351 -5.93 3.15 3.18
CA ALA A 351 -6.66 2.43 2.14
C ALA A 351 -7.29 3.39 1.12
N TYR A 352 -7.93 4.46 1.59
CA TYR A 352 -8.55 5.49 0.77
C TYR A 352 -7.52 6.20 -0.13
N GLN A 353 -6.35 6.57 0.41
CA GLN A 353 -5.30 7.26 -0.36
C GLN A 353 -4.73 6.43 -1.52
N ARG A 354 -4.80 5.10 -1.45
CA ARG A 354 -4.27 4.17 -2.47
C ARG A 354 -5.26 3.85 -3.59
N LEU A 355 -6.51 4.30 -3.46
CA LEU A 355 -7.59 3.94 -4.37
C LEU A 355 -7.77 4.94 -5.53
N ASN A 356 -8.65 4.57 -6.45
CA ASN A 356 -9.08 5.43 -7.55
C ASN A 356 -10.54 5.85 -7.33
N THR A 357 -10.98 6.88 -8.06
CA THR A 357 -12.27 7.56 -7.81
C THR A 357 -13.48 6.63 -7.77
N THR A 358 -13.53 5.58 -8.60
CA THR A 358 -14.66 4.64 -8.60
C THR A 358 -14.65 3.68 -7.40
N LYS A 359 -13.46 3.26 -6.97
CA LYS A 359 -13.29 2.41 -5.77
C LYS A 359 -13.45 3.21 -4.49
N ASP A 360 -13.11 4.50 -4.49
CA ASP A 360 -13.29 5.43 -3.38
C ASP A 360 -14.75 5.48 -2.94
N LEU A 361 -15.67 5.74 -3.88
CA LEU A 361 -17.10 5.83 -3.58
C LEU A 361 -17.65 4.52 -3.00
N ARG A 362 -17.25 3.37 -3.56
CA ARG A 362 -17.66 2.06 -3.03
C ARG A 362 -17.11 1.81 -1.62
N LEU A 363 -15.88 2.21 -1.35
CA LEU A 363 -15.28 2.14 -0.01
C LEU A 363 -16.09 2.97 0.97
N LEU A 364 -16.33 4.24 0.64
CA LEU A 364 -17.01 5.21 1.48
C LEU A 364 -18.48 4.83 1.75
N GLU A 365 -19.21 4.38 0.74
CA GLU A 365 -20.59 3.88 0.89
C GLU A 365 -20.63 2.65 1.82
N THR A 366 -19.69 1.73 1.64
CA THR A 366 -19.65 0.51 2.45
C THR A 366 -19.29 0.82 3.89
N GLU A 367 -18.30 1.70 4.10
CA GLU A 367 -17.89 2.16 5.42
C GLU A 367 -19.04 2.83 6.17
N ALA A 368 -19.71 3.80 5.52
CA ALA A 368 -20.86 4.49 6.11
C ALA A 368 -22.00 3.52 6.49
N ARG A 369 -22.21 2.45 5.70
CA ARG A 369 -23.19 1.40 6.01
C ARG A 369 -22.77 0.51 7.17
N LEU A 370 -21.48 0.22 7.33
CA LEU A 370 -20.97 -0.67 8.37
C LEU A 370 -20.83 0.02 9.72
N ASN A 371 -20.31 1.26 9.73
CA ASN A 371 -19.87 1.98 10.92
C ASN A 371 -20.62 3.30 11.16
N GLY A 372 -21.45 3.75 10.23
CA GLY A 372 -22.20 5.00 10.37
C GLY A 372 -21.33 6.25 10.16
N LEU A 373 -21.65 7.32 10.89
CA LEU A 373 -20.90 8.58 10.84
C LEU A 373 -19.59 8.45 11.61
N SER A 374 -18.47 8.72 10.94
CA SER A 374 -17.14 8.73 11.55
C SER A 374 -16.30 9.87 10.99
N TRP A 375 -15.34 10.36 11.77
CA TRP A 375 -14.52 11.48 11.34
C TRP A 375 -13.68 11.14 10.09
N TRP A 376 -13.16 9.92 9.97
CA TRP A 376 -12.36 9.48 8.82
C TRP A 376 -13.18 9.40 7.53
N THR A 377 -14.42 8.90 7.61
CA THR A 377 -15.32 8.83 6.46
C THR A 377 -15.70 10.23 5.99
N GLU A 378 -16.02 11.12 6.93
CA GLU A 378 -16.38 12.50 6.62
C GLU A 378 -15.19 13.28 6.05
N THR A 379 -13.97 13.07 6.54
CA THR A 379 -12.75 13.64 5.95
C THR A 379 -12.59 13.19 4.49
N ALA A 380 -12.71 11.89 4.22
CA ALA A 380 -12.58 11.32 2.88
C ALA A 380 -13.71 11.77 1.92
N MET A 381 -14.95 11.85 2.39
CA MET A 381 -16.07 12.44 1.66
C MET A 381 -15.81 13.91 1.32
N GLY A 382 -15.21 14.66 2.25
CA GLY A 382 -14.78 16.03 2.04
C GLY A 382 -13.76 16.14 0.90
N HIS A 383 -12.74 15.28 0.90
CA HIS A 383 -11.73 15.24 -0.19
C HIS A 383 -12.35 14.87 -1.53
N THR A 384 -13.21 13.85 -1.59
CA THR A 384 -13.92 13.45 -2.80
C THR A 384 -14.76 14.61 -3.36
N SER A 385 -15.53 15.28 -2.49
CA SER A 385 -16.36 16.43 -2.85
C SER A 385 -15.53 17.61 -3.35
N TRP A 386 -14.40 17.88 -2.70
CA TRP A 386 -13.47 18.95 -3.11
C TRP A 386 -12.94 18.71 -4.52
N LEU A 387 -12.40 17.52 -4.80
CA LEU A 387 -11.86 17.17 -6.12
C LEU A 387 -12.93 17.11 -7.23
N ALA A 388 -14.19 16.83 -6.85
CA ALA A 388 -15.34 16.90 -7.73
C ALA A 388 -15.82 18.35 -8.02
N GLY A 389 -15.28 19.37 -7.35
CA GLY A 389 -15.70 20.76 -7.48
C GLY A 389 -16.92 21.13 -6.62
N LEU A 390 -17.37 20.23 -5.74
CA LEU A 390 -18.54 20.39 -4.86
C LEU A 390 -18.11 21.06 -3.53
N MET A 391 -17.65 22.30 -3.65
CA MET A 391 -16.99 23.04 -2.57
C MET A 391 -17.84 23.21 -1.29
N ALA A 392 -19.15 23.40 -1.44
CA ALA A 392 -20.05 23.55 -0.29
C ALA A 392 -20.27 22.23 0.46
N GLU A 393 -20.33 21.11 -0.27
CA GLU A 393 -20.44 19.77 0.31
C GLU A 393 -19.13 19.41 1.03
N ALA A 394 -17.98 19.71 0.41
CA ALA A 394 -16.68 19.54 1.04
C ALA A 394 -16.57 20.30 2.38
N ASP A 395 -16.97 21.58 2.41
CA ASP A 395 -16.98 22.39 3.64
C ASP A 395 -17.86 21.77 4.74
N ALA A 396 -19.03 21.23 4.38
CA ALA A 396 -19.94 20.58 5.33
C ALA A 396 -19.32 19.31 5.92
N HIS A 397 -18.73 18.47 5.08
CA HIS A 397 -18.04 17.24 5.50
C HIS A 397 -16.84 17.53 6.42
N TYR A 398 -15.99 18.51 6.08
CA TYR A 398 -14.86 18.89 6.94
C TYR A 398 -15.32 19.43 8.30
N ALA A 399 -16.43 20.18 8.35
CA ALA A 399 -16.99 20.66 9.61
C ALA A 399 -17.51 19.50 10.49
N ILE A 400 -18.16 18.49 9.89
CA ILE A 400 -18.61 17.29 10.60
C ILE A 400 -17.40 16.49 11.09
N ALA A 401 -16.41 16.26 10.22
CA ALA A 401 -15.17 15.55 10.54
C ALA A 401 -14.44 16.20 11.72
N ARG A 402 -14.23 17.52 11.68
CA ARG A 402 -13.61 18.28 12.77
C ARG A 402 -14.35 18.09 14.09
N ARG A 403 -15.69 18.18 14.08
CA ARG A 403 -16.50 18.01 15.30
C ARG A 403 -16.34 16.60 15.88
N LEU A 404 -16.42 15.57 15.04
CA LEU A 404 -16.29 14.18 15.46
C LEU A 404 -14.86 13.88 15.97
N ALA A 405 -13.84 14.33 15.25
CA ALA A 405 -12.44 14.15 15.64
C ALA A 405 -12.13 14.79 17.01
N LEU A 406 -12.65 15.99 17.28
CA LEU A 406 -12.51 16.65 18.59
C LEU A 406 -13.25 15.92 19.71
N GLN A 407 -14.42 15.35 19.43
CA GLN A 407 -15.20 14.58 20.42
C GLN A 407 -14.51 13.26 20.79
N GLU A 408 -13.86 12.62 19.82
CA GLU A 408 -13.18 11.33 20.00
C GLU A 408 -11.72 11.48 20.46
N GLY A 409 -11.17 12.70 20.49
CA GLY A 409 -9.75 12.92 20.78
C GLY A 409 -8.83 12.33 19.71
N ALA A 410 -9.29 12.33 18.45
CA ALA A 410 -8.61 11.67 17.35
C ALA A 410 -7.33 12.39 16.91
N MET A 411 -6.39 11.62 16.38
CA MET A 411 -5.13 12.10 15.80
C MET A 411 -5.03 11.62 14.34
N PRO A 412 -5.64 12.34 13.38
CA PRO A 412 -5.60 11.98 11.96
C PRO A 412 -4.17 11.86 11.42
N ALA A 413 -4.00 11.17 10.28
CA ALA A 413 -2.75 11.21 9.53
C ALA A 413 -2.32 12.67 9.26
N PRO A 414 -1.00 12.96 9.18
CA PRO A 414 -0.49 14.32 8.97
C PRO A 414 -1.16 15.08 7.82
N ASP A 415 -1.50 14.40 6.73
CA ASP A 415 -2.17 15.01 5.57
C ASP A 415 -3.60 15.46 5.86
N ASN A 416 -4.25 14.89 6.87
CA ASN A 416 -5.63 15.13 7.23
C ASN A 416 -5.80 16.07 8.44
N THR A 417 -4.71 16.48 9.11
CA THR A 417 -4.78 17.40 10.26
C THR A 417 -5.34 18.78 9.90
N GLY A 418 -5.34 19.15 8.62
CA GLY A 418 -5.96 20.39 8.15
C GLY A 418 -7.44 20.52 8.49
N ILE A 419 -8.18 19.42 8.76
CA ILE A 419 -9.58 19.49 9.21
C ILE A 419 -9.75 20.32 10.48
N PHE A 420 -8.76 20.35 11.38
CA PHE A 420 -8.84 21.13 12.63
C PHE A 420 -8.72 22.64 12.40
N SER A 421 -8.12 23.02 11.27
CA SER A 421 -7.83 24.40 10.91
C SER A 421 -8.62 24.88 9.69
N TRP A 422 -9.51 24.05 9.14
CA TRP A 422 -10.36 24.39 8.01
C TRP A 422 -11.54 25.25 8.47
N LEU A 423 -11.70 26.42 7.84
CA LEU A 423 -12.91 27.23 7.93
C LEU A 423 -13.65 27.18 6.60
N GLY A 424 -14.93 26.85 6.61
CA GLY A 424 -15.74 26.83 5.40
C GLY A 424 -15.94 28.24 4.82
N ALA A 425 -16.42 28.33 3.57
CA ALA A 425 -16.63 29.63 2.92
C ALA A 425 -17.59 30.58 3.67
N GLN A 426 -18.53 30.04 4.45
CA GLN A 426 -19.40 30.84 5.30
C GLN A 426 -18.63 31.45 6.49
N GLU A 427 -17.79 30.67 7.17
CA GLU A 427 -16.95 31.16 8.28
C GLU A 427 -15.93 32.18 7.78
N CYS A 428 -15.28 31.92 6.63
CA CYS A 428 -14.36 32.86 5.99
C CYS A 428 -15.02 34.21 5.68
N ARG A 429 -16.25 34.22 5.15
CA ARG A 429 -17.01 35.46 4.89
C ARG A 429 -17.33 36.24 6.16
N GLN A 430 -17.48 35.56 7.29
CA GLN A 430 -17.78 36.21 8.56
C GLN A 430 -16.56 36.90 9.18
N LEU A 431 -15.33 36.55 8.78
CA LEU A 431 -14.10 37.17 9.29
C LEU A 431 -14.12 38.69 9.10
N ALA A 432 -14.50 39.17 7.91
CA ALA A 432 -14.59 40.60 7.62
C ALA A 432 -15.70 41.35 8.40
N SER A 433 -16.65 40.62 8.98
CA SER A 433 -17.84 41.19 9.65
C SER A 433 -17.75 41.19 11.17
N ARG A 434 -16.67 40.66 11.76
CA ARG A 434 -16.49 40.54 13.20
C ARG A 434 -15.13 41.04 13.64
N ALA A 435 -15.02 41.52 14.88
CA ALA A 435 -13.73 41.79 15.48
C ALA A 435 -13.04 40.46 15.82
N VAL A 436 -11.88 40.21 15.23
CA VAL A 436 -11.05 39.04 15.54
C VAL A 436 -10.03 39.45 16.63
N PRO A 437 -10.04 38.81 17.81
CA PRO A 437 -9.05 39.11 18.84
C PRO A 437 -7.68 38.60 18.42
N ASP A 438 -6.62 39.35 18.75
CA ASP A 438 -5.26 38.87 18.60
C ASP A 438 -4.96 37.79 19.65
N ARG A 439 -5.04 36.53 19.22
CA ARG A 439 -4.72 35.35 20.05
C ARG A 439 -3.26 34.97 19.97
N THR A 440 -2.56 35.43 18.92
CA THR A 440 -1.16 35.07 18.66
C THR A 440 -0.17 36.02 19.34
N GLY A 441 -0.61 37.23 19.67
CA GLY A 441 0.20 38.29 20.30
C GLY A 441 1.01 39.13 19.30
N VAL A 442 0.92 38.82 18.00
CA VAL A 442 1.75 39.44 16.95
C VAL A 442 1.39 40.91 16.72
N SER A 443 0.13 41.33 16.98
CA SER A 443 -0.30 42.71 16.74
C SER A 443 0.39 43.75 17.63
N ARG A 444 1.08 43.31 18.69
CA ARG A 444 1.78 44.16 19.66
C ARG A 444 3.29 44.21 19.44
N TRP A 445 3.79 43.63 18.36
CA TRP A 445 5.22 43.59 18.08
C TRP A 445 5.78 44.99 17.79
N GLU A 446 7.01 45.19 18.23
CA GLU A 446 7.76 46.43 17.99
C GLU A 446 8.51 46.30 16.66
N TRP A 447 8.35 47.30 15.79
CA TRP A 447 8.97 47.32 14.47
C TRP A 447 10.09 48.35 14.37
N GLN A 448 11.25 47.90 13.88
CA GLN A 448 12.32 48.74 13.38
C GLN A 448 12.28 48.72 11.84
N PHE A 449 11.60 49.71 11.25
CA PHE A 449 11.57 49.88 9.80
C PHE A 449 12.80 50.63 9.30
N GLY A 450 13.41 50.13 8.21
CA GLY A 450 14.45 50.86 7.49
C GLY A 450 13.92 52.21 6.97
N ARG A 451 14.77 53.24 6.98
CA ARG A 451 14.40 54.58 6.49
C ARG A 451 14.31 54.62 4.97
N ALA A 452 13.09 54.53 4.43
CA ALA A 452 12.82 54.56 2.99
C ALA A 452 12.41 55.93 2.45
N GLU A 453 13.36 56.61 1.78
CA GLU A 453 13.07 57.77 0.92
C GLU A 453 12.37 57.35 -0.39
N VAL A 454 12.68 56.15 -0.90
CA VAL A 454 12.07 55.56 -2.10
C VAL A 454 11.36 54.26 -1.70
N PRO A 455 10.11 54.03 -2.16
CA PRO A 455 9.41 52.77 -1.91
C PRO A 455 10.19 51.57 -2.46
N PRO A 456 10.26 50.45 -1.73
CA PRO A 456 10.89 49.25 -2.26
C PRO A 456 10.13 48.73 -3.48
N ALA A 457 10.86 48.14 -4.42
CA ALA A 457 10.29 47.46 -5.57
C ALA A 457 9.64 46.11 -5.19
N LEU A 458 10.09 45.50 -4.09
CA LEU A 458 9.62 44.22 -3.56
C LEU A 458 9.98 44.12 -2.07
N CYS A 459 9.09 43.55 -1.29
CA CYS A 459 9.35 43.10 0.07
C CYS A 459 9.59 41.58 0.10
N LEU A 460 10.63 41.13 0.81
CA LEU A 460 10.86 39.73 1.12
C LEU A 460 10.53 39.51 2.60
N VAL A 461 9.60 38.61 2.89
CA VAL A 461 9.00 38.47 4.23
C VAL A 461 9.28 37.09 4.79
N PHE A 462 9.95 37.08 5.94
CA PHE A 462 10.33 35.88 6.67
C PHE A 462 9.99 36.06 8.14
N ALA A 463 9.71 34.96 8.83
CA ALA A 463 9.54 35.00 10.27
C ALA A 463 9.96 33.68 10.91
N CYS A 464 10.43 33.75 12.14
CA CYS A 464 10.78 32.57 12.93
C CYS A 464 10.59 32.84 14.42
N ASP A 465 10.73 31.81 15.24
CA ASP A 465 10.94 31.96 16.68
C ASP A 465 12.43 32.08 17.03
N SER A 466 12.70 32.28 18.32
CA SER A 466 14.07 32.36 18.85
C SER A 466 14.89 31.07 18.63
N ALA A 467 14.25 29.90 18.63
CA ALA A 467 14.94 28.62 18.46
C ALA A 467 15.40 28.43 17.00
N HIS A 468 14.57 28.82 16.04
CA HIS A 468 14.82 28.70 14.60
C HIS A 468 15.58 29.88 14.00
N PHE A 469 15.91 30.91 14.80
CA PHE A 469 16.73 32.05 14.36
C PHE A 469 18.06 31.63 13.72
N HIS A 470 18.61 30.48 14.09
CA HIS A 470 19.88 29.96 13.56
C HIS A 470 19.87 29.74 12.03
N HIS A 471 18.69 29.71 11.38
CA HIS A 471 18.58 29.64 9.92
C HIS A 471 18.77 31.00 9.22
N LEU A 472 18.40 32.10 9.88
CA LEU A 472 18.41 33.44 9.30
C LEU A 472 19.78 33.92 8.77
N PRO A 473 20.94 33.66 9.42
CA PRO A 473 22.22 34.14 8.93
C PRO A 473 22.54 33.65 7.51
N GLY A 474 22.23 32.38 7.19
CA GLY A 474 22.43 31.82 5.86
C GLY A 474 21.56 32.47 4.78
N LEU A 475 20.30 32.70 5.13
CA LEU A 475 19.34 33.41 4.28
C LEU A 475 19.80 34.86 4.00
N ILE A 476 20.23 35.59 5.03
CA ILE A 476 20.70 36.97 4.91
C ILE A 476 21.99 37.03 4.08
N LEU A 477 22.95 36.14 4.35
CA LEU A 477 24.24 36.13 3.64
C LEU A 477 24.08 35.83 2.16
N SER A 478 23.28 34.82 1.82
CA SER A 478 23.02 34.46 0.42
C SER A 478 22.34 35.59 -0.36
N LEU A 479 21.40 36.31 0.27
CA LEU A 479 20.77 37.49 -0.32
C LEU A 479 21.77 38.64 -0.52
N LEU A 480 22.60 38.93 0.49
CA LEU A 480 23.65 39.96 0.42
C LEU A 480 24.59 39.69 -0.75
N GLN A 481 25.05 38.44 -0.89
CA GLN A 481 25.96 38.03 -1.96
C GLN A 481 25.31 38.17 -3.34
N ALA A 482 24.06 37.70 -3.50
CA ALA A 482 23.33 37.83 -4.76
C ALA A 482 23.15 39.31 -5.17
N TYR A 483 22.75 40.18 -4.24
CA TYR A 483 22.52 41.61 -4.53
C TYR A 483 23.80 42.45 -4.70
N ARG A 484 24.95 41.93 -4.25
CA ARG A 484 26.25 42.52 -4.60
C ARG A 484 26.61 42.27 -6.05
N GLN A 485 26.25 41.11 -6.59
CA GLN A 485 26.57 40.71 -7.97
C GLN A 485 25.60 41.31 -9.00
N ASP A 486 24.31 41.36 -8.68
CA ASP A 486 23.28 41.91 -9.57
C ASP A 486 22.25 42.72 -8.77
N ARG A 487 21.92 43.92 -9.25
CA ARG A 487 20.95 44.85 -8.64
C ARG A 487 19.73 45.09 -9.53
N SER A 488 19.54 44.27 -10.56
CA SER A 488 18.54 44.46 -11.61
C SER A 488 17.09 44.48 -11.11
N CYS A 489 16.78 43.85 -9.96
CA CYS A 489 15.43 43.85 -9.37
C CYS A 489 14.95 45.23 -8.87
N GLY A 490 15.88 46.16 -8.64
CA GLY A 490 15.62 47.42 -7.94
C GLY A 490 15.75 47.27 -6.41
N PRO A 491 15.38 48.31 -5.64
CA PRO A 491 15.49 48.30 -4.18
C PRO A 491 14.60 47.23 -3.55
N VAL A 492 15.17 46.37 -2.72
CA VAL A 492 14.44 45.32 -1.99
C VAL A 492 14.50 45.57 -0.49
N GLN A 493 13.36 45.32 0.15
CA GLN A 493 13.22 45.38 1.59
C GLN A 493 13.07 43.97 2.15
N LEU A 494 14.08 43.49 2.86
CA LEU A 494 13.99 42.30 3.69
C LEU A 494 13.26 42.66 4.98
N CYS A 495 12.18 41.93 5.29
CA CYS A 495 11.33 42.10 6.45
C CYS A 495 11.35 40.79 7.26
N ILE A 496 11.86 40.85 8.50
CA ILE A 496 12.02 39.67 9.36
C ILE A 496 11.18 39.85 10.63
N GLY A 497 10.25 38.95 10.90
CA GLY A 497 9.54 38.86 12.17
C GLY A 497 10.18 37.85 13.12
N ILE A 498 10.36 38.18 14.41
CA ILE A 498 10.91 37.24 15.39
C ILE A 498 10.08 37.17 16.65
N ALA A 499 9.59 35.97 16.94
CA ALA A 499 8.94 35.67 18.19
C ALA A 499 9.97 35.41 19.31
N ASN A 500 9.78 36.08 20.45
CA ASN A 500 10.55 35.89 21.68
C ASN A 500 12.10 35.97 21.51
N PRO A 501 12.67 36.96 20.79
CA PRO A 501 14.11 36.98 20.53
C PRO A 501 14.93 37.24 21.81
N ASN A 502 16.16 36.74 21.81
CA ASN A 502 17.15 37.09 22.83
C ASN A 502 17.91 38.40 22.45
N ALA A 503 18.68 38.94 23.40
CA ALA A 503 19.40 40.19 23.20
C ALA A 503 20.46 40.12 22.09
N GLU A 504 21.13 38.97 21.91
CA GLU A 504 22.16 38.76 20.88
C GLU A 504 21.56 38.77 19.48
N GLN A 505 20.44 38.08 19.30
CA GLN A 505 19.67 38.04 18.05
C GLN A 505 19.21 39.44 17.61
N LEU A 506 18.71 40.24 18.56
CA LEU A 506 18.32 41.63 18.28
C LEU A 506 19.53 42.50 17.95
N ALA A 507 20.64 42.36 18.68
CA ALA A 507 21.87 43.11 18.42
C ALA A 507 22.44 42.80 17.03
N PHE A 508 22.38 41.52 16.61
CA PHE A 508 22.77 41.09 15.28
C PHE A 508 21.95 41.76 14.18
N LEU A 509 20.61 41.72 14.27
CA LEU A 509 19.76 42.36 13.27
C LEU A 509 19.92 43.89 13.22
N ARG A 510 20.07 44.54 14.38
CA ARG A 510 20.37 45.98 14.45
C ARG A 510 21.66 46.31 13.73
N THR A 511 22.71 45.52 13.97
CA THR A 511 24.03 45.71 13.31
C THR A 511 23.91 45.60 11.79
N ILE A 512 23.16 44.62 11.29
CA ILE A 512 22.94 44.44 9.85
C ILE A 512 22.10 45.58 9.28
N ALA A 513 21.02 45.97 9.96
CA ALA A 513 20.14 47.05 9.52
C ALA A 513 20.90 48.38 9.42
N ASP A 514 21.66 48.74 10.44
CA ASP A 514 22.48 49.95 10.47
C ASP A 514 23.55 49.94 9.36
N TRP A 515 24.20 48.79 9.14
CA TRP A 515 25.18 48.64 8.07
C TRP A 515 24.54 48.81 6.68
N LEU A 516 23.39 48.17 6.45
CA LEU A 516 22.67 48.29 5.18
C LEU A 516 22.20 49.72 4.93
N GLU A 517 21.71 50.41 5.96
CA GLU A 517 21.30 51.81 5.85
C GLU A 517 22.46 52.73 5.45
N LEU A 518 23.67 52.47 5.96
CA LEU A 518 24.86 53.27 5.67
C LEU A 518 25.52 52.94 4.33
N TYR A 519 25.51 51.67 3.90
CA TYR A 519 26.40 51.18 2.83
C TYR A 519 25.69 50.53 1.65
N ALA A 520 24.38 50.22 1.75
CA ALA A 520 23.63 49.53 0.69
C ALA A 520 22.43 50.36 0.19
N THR A 521 22.38 50.61 -1.12
CA THR A 521 21.27 51.35 -1.73
C THR A 521 20.15 50.46 -2.29
N SER A 522 20.44 49.18 -2.52
CA SER A 522 19.53 48.23 -3.21
C SER A 522 18.94 47.15 -2.30
N LEU A 523 19.44 47.01 -1.07
CA LEU A 523 18.93 46.06 -0.10
C LEU A 523 18.85 46.73 1.27
N ARG A 524 17.74 46.52 1.97
CA ARG A 524 17.49 47.07 3.31
C ARG A 524 16.87 46.00 4.20
N LEU A 525 17.06 46.15 5.51
CA LEU A 525 16.50 45.26 6.51
C LEU A 525 15.53 46.05 7.41
N SER A 526 14.36 45.48 7.63
CA SER A 526 13.38 45.88 8.64
C SER A 526 13.07 44.65 9.45
N PHE A 527 12.89 44.79 10.76
CA PHE A 527 12.51 43.66 11.58
C PHE A 527 11.50 44.05 12.64
N GLY A 528 10.61 43.11 12.94
CA GLY A 528 9.58 43.21 13.96
C GLY A 528 9.83 42.14 15.02
N HIS A 529 9.60 42.47 16.29
CA HIS A 529 9.77 41.49 17.35
C HIS A 529 8.81 41.69 18.52
N GLY A 530 8.52 40.61 19.22
CA GLY A 530 7.75 40.65 20.45
C GLY A 530 7.48 39.25 20.99
N PRO A 531 6.79 39.16 22.13
CA PRO A 531 6.32 37.89 22.62
C PRO A 531 5.23 37.32 21.69
N ALA A 532 5.32 36.03 21.39
CA ALA A 532 4.16 35.27 20.91
C ALA A 532 3.40 34.72 22.12
N ALA A 533 2.08 34.57 22.01
CA ALA A 533 1.21 34.22 23.13
C ALA A 533 1.66 32.94 23.89
N GLU A 534 2.13 31.94 23.15
CA GLU A 534 2.83 30.76 23.69
C GLU A 534 3.96 30.32 22.74
N GLN A 535 4.92 29.53 23.25
CA GLN A 535 5.91 28.85 22.41
C GLN A 535 5.27 27.61 21.80
N ASP A 536 4.55 27.81 20.69
CA ASP A 536 3.87 26.75 19.95
C ASP A 536 4.57 26.52 18.61
N THR A 537 5.04 25.30 18.37
CA THR A 537 5.72 24.92 17.13
C THR A 537 4.81 25.03 15.92
N ALA A 538 3.49 24.93 16.10
CA ALA A 538 2.52 25.10 15.03
C ALA A 538 2.35 26.58 14.58
N LEU A 539 2.77 27.54 15.42
CA LEU A 539 2.64 28.97 15.11
C LEU A 539 3.76 29.47 14.20
N GLU A 540 4.96 28.88 14.27
CA GLU A 540 6.16 29.37 13.60
C GLU A 540 5.97 29.56 12.08
N PRO A 541 5.46 28.59 11.30
CA PRO A 541 5.29 28.75 9.85
C PRO A 541 4.24 29.80 9.47
N ALA A 542 3.32 30.08 10.39
CA ALA A 542 2.23 31.05 10.22
C ALA A 542 2.66 32.50 10.53
N LEU A 543 3.76 32.71 11.28
CA LEU A 543 4.22 34.04 11.70
C LEU A 543 4.42 34.99 10.51
N ARG A 544 4.97 34.49 9.40
CA ARG A 544 5.22 35.30 8.18
C ARG A 544 3.95 35.90 7.58
N TYR A 545 2.80 35.25 7.77
CA TYR A 545 1.49 35.76 7.33
C TYR A 545 0.86 36.68 8.37
N LEU A 546 1.09 36.43 9.66
CA LEU A 546 0.62 37.28 10.77
C LEU A 546 1.28 38.66 10.78
N ILE A 547 2.52 38.78 10.30
CA ILE A 547 3.25 40.05 10.19
C ILE A 547 2.97 40.83 8.90
N LEU A 548 2.28 40.23 7.91
CA LEU A 548 2.00 40.90 6.63
C LEU A 548 1.24 42.21 6.77
N PRO A 549 0.23 42.36 7.64
CA PRO A 549 -0.53 43.61 7.75
C PRO A 549 0.37 44.83 7.99
N ASP A 550 1.35 44.74 8.88
CA ASP A 550 2.27 45.83 9.21
C ASP A 550 3.19 46.20 8.02
N ILE A 551 3.72 45.17 7.34
CA ILE A 551 4.63 45.32 6.21
C ILE A 551 3.90 45.98 5.03
N VAL A 552 2.69 45.51 4.73
CA VAL A 552 1.89 45.97 3.61
C VAL A 552 1.36 47.38 3.86
N ALA A 553 0.97 47.69 5.10
CA ALA A 553 0.58 49.05 5.50
C ALA A 553 1.75 50.04 5.32
N ARG A 554 2.99 49.61 5.58
CA ARG A 554 4.19 50.44 5.49
C ARG A 554 4.67 50.68 4.06
N PHE A 555 4.80 49.63 3.25
CA PHE A 555 5.54 49.69 1.98
C PHE A 555 4.67 49.70 0.72
N ARG A 556 3.48 49.09 0.77
CA ARG A 556 2.52 49.01 -0.37
C ARG A 556 3.17 48.58 -1.70
N CYS A 557 4.01 47.56 -1.66
CA CYS A 557 4.66 46.97 -2.83
C CYS A 557 4.35 45.46 -2.92
N PRO A 558 4.73 44.77 -4.01
CA PRO A 558 4.67 43.32 -4.06
C PRO A 558 5.43 42.66 -2.91
N VAL A 559 5.02 41.46 -2.51
CA VAL A 559 5.61 40.68 -1.42
C VAL A 559 5.95 39.27 -1.88
N LEU A 560 7.12 38.77 -1.52
CA LEU A 560 7.45 37.34 -1.52
C LEU A 560 7.58 36.89 -0.05
N THR A 561 6.75 35.96 0.39
CA THR A 561 6.94 35.25 1.67
C THR A 561 7.80 34.02 1.45
N GLY A 562 8.62 33.64 2.42
CA GLY A 562 9.40 32.41 2.35
C GLY A 562 9.69 31.77 3.71
N ASP A 563 10.30 30.59 3.68
CA ASP A 563 10.81 29.87 4.85
C ASP A 563 12.21 30.37 5.25
N CYS A 564 12.47 30.46 6.56
CA CYS A 564 13.76 30.94 7.09
C CYS A 564 14.93 29.99 6.81
N ALA A 565 14.67 28.69 6.58
CA ALA A 565 15.67 27.67 6.27
C ALA A 565 16.22 27.75 4.83
N GLY A 566 15.59 28.56 3.96
CA GLY A 566 15.97 28.67 2.56
C GLY A 566 17.19 29.56 2.28
N TYR A 567 17.81 29.37 1.10
CA TYR A 567 18.94 30.16 0.60
C TYR A 567 18.62 30.79 -0.76
N PHE A 568 19.11 32.00 -0.99
CA PHE A 568 18.96 32.69 -2.26
C PHE A 568 20.07 32.31 -3.26
N PRO A 569 19.74 31.85 -4.47
CA PRO A 569 20.75 31.56 -5.50
C PRO A 569 21.44 32.83 -6.02
N ALA A 570 22.60 32.70 -6.64
CA ALA A 570 23.40 33.83 -7.12
C ALA A 570 22.64 34.75 -8.12
N ASN A 571 21.73 34.20 -8.92
CA ASN A 571 20.92 34.92 -9.90
C ASN A 571 19.59 35.47 -9.33
N THR A 572 19.43 35.53 -8.01
CA THR A 572 18.19 35.95 -7.32
C THR A 572 17.61 37.27 -7.84
N ALA A 573 18.44 38.31 -8.04
CA ALA A 573 17.95 39.60 -8.51
C ALA A 573 17.25 39.49 -9.89
N THR A 574 17.78 38.67 -10.79
CA THR A 574 17.16 38.42 -12.10
C THR A 574 15.88 37.58 -11.96
N LEU A 575 15.85 36.58 -11.07
CA LEU A 575 14.66 35.77 -10.80
C LEU A 575 13.52 36.63 -10.24
N LEU A 576 13.80 37.45 -9.22
CA LEU A 576 12.81 38.34 -8.60
C LEU A 576 12.30 39.41 -9.57
N ARG A 577 13.18 39.98 -10.40
CA ARG A 577 12.78 40.91 -11.47
C ARG A 577 11.83 40.24 -12.45
N THR A 578 12.14 39.02 -12.87
CA THR A 578 11.33 38.27 -13.83
C THR A 578 9.97 37.94 -13.25
N LEU A 579 9.93 37.39 -12.03
CA LEU A 579 8.69 37.10 -11.30
C LEU A 579 7.81 38.36 -11.20
N LYS A 580 8.37 39.48 -10.74
CA LYS A 580 7.65 40.76 -10.61
C LYS A 580 7.07 41.28 -11.93
N ASN A 581 7.78 41.07 -13.03
CA ASN A 581 7.38 41.60 -14.33
C ASN A 581 6.41 40.69 -15.08
N THR A 582 6.23 39.43 -14.67
CA THR A 582 5.52 38.41 -15.46
C THR A 582 4.36 37.75 -14.71
N ALA A 583 4.36 37.79 -13.38
CA ALA A 583 3.36 37.11 -12.57
C ALA A 583 2.52 38.10 -11.75
N SER A 584 1.22 37.85 -11.68
CA SER A 584 0.32 38.50 -10.72
C SER A 584 0.47 37.85 -9.34
N TYR A 585 0.66 36.53 -9.30
CA TYR A 585 0.88 35.75 -8.09
C TYR A 585 1.77 34.55 -8.39
N GLY A 586 2.45 34.02 -7.37
CA GLY A 586 3.22 32.80 -7.47
C GLY A 586 2.99 31.90 -6.27
N PHE A 587 2.72 30.62 -6.51
CA PHE A 587 2.43 29.65 -5.47
C PHE A 587 3.08 28.30 -5.82
N ASP A 588 3.38 27.51 -4.79
CA ASP A 588 3.76 26.11 -4.96
C ASP A 588 2.49 25.23 -5.00
N LEU A 589 2.08 24.85 -6.21
CA LEU A 589 0.79 24.18 -6.49
C LEU A 589 1.01 22.88 -7.27
N PRO A 590 1.69 21.87 -6.69
CA PRO A 590 2.11 20.68 -7.43
C PRO A 590 0.93 19.78 -7.83
N LEU A 591 -0.25 19.99 -7.24
CA LEU A 591 -1.47 19.20 -7.47
C LEU A 591 -2.54 19.97 -8.25
N PHE A 592 -2.20 21.11 -8.84
CA PHE A 592 -3.10 21.93 -9.63
C PHE A 592 -2.73 21.89 -11.11
N ASP A 593 -3.73 21.97 -11.98
CA ASP A 593 -3.52 22.21 -13.40
C ASP A 593 -3.38 23.71 -13.71
N GLN A 594 -2.98 24.03 -14.94
CA GLN A 594 -2.83 25.41 -15.42
C GLN A 594 -4.17 26.20 -15.46
N ASN A 595 -5.31 25.53 -15.29
CA ASN A 595 -6.63 26.16 -15.19
C ASN A 595 -7.02 26.47 -13.74
N GLY A 596 -6.14 26.21 -12.77
CA GLY A 596 -6.39 26.45 -11.35
C GLY A 596 -7.28 25.40 -10.70
N ARG A 597 -7.43 24.23 -11.33
CA ARG A 597 -8.17 23.10 -10.77
C ARG A 597 -7.21 22.14 -10.09
N GLN A 598 -7.48 21.85 -8.82
CA GLN A 598 -6.80 20.77 -8.11
C GLN A 598 -7.25 19.41 -8.62
N HIS A 599 -6.31 18.50 -8.92
CA HIS A 599 -6.61 17.17 -9.46
C HIS A 599 -6.37 16.02 -8.48
N SER A 600 -5.65 16.24 -7.37
CA SER A 600 -5.41 15.25 -6.32
C SER A 600 -5.05 15.90 -4.98
N GLY A 601 -5.03 15.10 -3.91
CA GLY A 601 -4.67 15.55 -2.55
C GLY A 601 -5.82 16.23 -1.81
N THR A 602 -5.47 16.96 -0.75
CA THR A 602 -6.42 17.69 0.11
C THR A 602 -6.42 19.18 -0.23
N PRO A 603 -7.45 19.96 0.15
CA PRO A 603 -7.51 21.39 -0.17
C PRO A 603 -6.28 22.19 0.32
N TRP A 604 -5.66 21.74 1.41
CA TRP A 604 -4.47 22.33 2.02
C TRP A 604 -3.17 21.63 1.62
N SER A 605 -3.19 20.75 0.61
CA SER A 605 -1.98 20.21 -0.04
C SER A 605 -1.36 21.25 -0.98
N ILE A 606 -0.98 22.39 -0.42
CA ILE A 606 -0.32 23.52 -1.09
C ILE A 606 1.03 23.73 -0.43
N GLY A 607 2.08 23.94 -1.21
CA GLY A 607 3.39 24.24 -0.67
C GLY A 607 3.39 25.64 -0.06
N THR A 608 3.93 25.77 1.15
CA THR A 608 4.00 27.06 1.85
C THR A 608 5.42 27.60 1.92
N ASP A 609 6.44 26.88 1.45
CA ASP A 609 7.85 27.28 1.51
C ASP A 609 8.09 28.66 0.89
N THR A 610 7.38 28.99 -0.20
CA THR A 610 7.37 30.33 -0.78
C THR A 610 6.00 30.70 -1.35
N ALA A 611 5.64 31.98 -1.28
CA ALA A 611 4.47 32.52 -1.98
C ALA A 611 4.71 33.97 -2.41
N TYR A 612 4.32 34.30 -3.64
CA TYR A 612 4.47 35.62 -4.24
C TYR A 612 3.11 36.29 -4.43
N PHE A 613 3.02 37.54 -3.96
CA PHE A 613 1.86 38.39 -4.05
C PHE A 613 2.22 39.66 -4.85
N GLY A 614 1.83 39.68 -6.12
CA GLY A 614 2.24 40.69 -7.09
C GLY A 614 1.30 41.88 -7.25
N GLU A 615 0.05 41.82 -6.76
CA GLU A 615 -0.94 42.92 -6.83
C GLU A 615 -0.94 43.76 -5.53
N PRO A 616 -0.22 44.90 -5.44
CA PRO A 616 -0.07 45.64 -4.18
C PRO A 616 -1.39 46.24 -3.68
N GLU A 617 -2.33 46.51 -4.58
CA GLU A 617 -3.65 47.05 -4.24
C GLU A 617 -4.55 46.05 -3.52
N ARG A 618 -4.40 44.76 -3.80
CA ARG A 618 -5.17 43.67 -3.15
C ARG A 618 -4.52 43.18 -1.86
N LEU A 619 -3.23 43.41 -1.73
CA LEU A 619 -2.42 42.86 -0.65
C LEU A 619 -2.88 43.26 0.76
N PRO A 620 -3.38 44.49 1.04
CA PRO A 620 -3.91 44.82 2.37
C PRO A 620 -5.09 43.94 2.78
N ALA A 621 -6.00 43.64 1.84
CA ALA A 621 -7.16 42.80 2.11
C ALA A 621 -6.76 41.33 2.29
N ILE A 622 -5.80 40.85 1.49
CA ILE A 622 -5.24 39.50 1.63
C ILE A 622 -4.52 39.35 2.98
N ALA A 623 -3.68 40.31 3.35
CA ALA A 623 -2.93 40.29 4.61
C ALA A 623 -3.86 40.32 5.84
N ALA A 624 -4.90 41.17 5.81
CA ALA A 624 -5.92 41.20 6.86
C ALA A 624 -6.66 39.86 6.95
N PHE A 625 -7.11 39.30 5.81
CA PHE A 625 -7.78 38.00 5.78
C PHE A 625 -6.91 36.88 6.36
N MET A 626 -5.63 36.80 5.96
CA MET A 626 -4.70 35.79 6.46
C MET A 626 -4.52 35.91 7.98
N SER A 627 -4.32 37.14 8.49
CA SER A 627 -4.16 37.39 9.93
C SER A 627 -5.43 37.03 10.72
N ASP A 628 -6.60 37.43 10.23
CA ASP A 628 -7.90 37.14 10.87
C ASP A 628 -8.22 35.64 10.85
N TYR A 629 -7.89 34.95 9.76
CA TYR A 629 -8.03 33.51 9.63
C TYR A 629 -7.17 32.81 10.69
N LEU A 630 -5.87 33.11 10.71
CA LEU A 630 -4.91 32.48 11.61
C LEU A 630 -5.26 32.73 13.08
N ASN A 631 -5.61 33.97 13.47
CA ASN A 631 -6.07 34.27 14.82
C ASN A 631 -7.39 33.58 15.19
N THR A 632 -8.24 33.25 14.20
CA THR A 632 -9.47 32.50 14.43
C THR A 632 -9.21 31.02 14.71
N VAL A 633 -8.36 30.38 13.89
CA VAL A 633 -8.11 28.93 13.97
C VAL A 633 -7.09 28.56 15.02
N TYR A 634 -6.23 29.50 15.41
CA TYR A 634 -5.21 29.29 16.42
C TYR A 634 -5.82 28.86 17.75
N THR A 635 -5.41 27.68 18.18
CA THR A 635 -5.77 27.06 19.46
C THR A 635 -4.47 26.72 20.19
N PRO A 636 -4.10 27.46 21.25
CA PRO A 636 -2.84 27.26 21.95
C PRO A 636 -2.67 25.82 22.46
N ARG A 637 -1.45 25.28 22.36
CA ARG A 637 -1.06 23.93 22.82
C ARG A 637 -1.75 22.77 22.11
N SER A 638 -2.40 23.05 20.97
CA SER A 638 -3.09 22.00 20.25
C SER A 638 -2.12 21.25 19.34
N MET A 639 -1.89 19.97 19.66
CA MET A 639 -1.02 19.08 18.89
C MET A 639 -1.54 18.78 17.47
N ALA A 640 -2.77 19.20 17.16
CA ALA A 640 -3.47 18.90 15.92
C ALA A 640 -3.42 20.02 14.86
N HIS A 641 -2.88 21.21 15.18
CA HIS A 641 -2.94 22.40 14.31
C HIS A 641 -1.70 22.62 13.44
N THR A 642 -1.11 21.57 12.91
CA THR A 642 0.15 21.66 12.13
C THR A 642 -0.02 22.25 10.72
N ALA A 643 -1.25 22.43 10.23
CA ALA A 643 -1.54 22.86 8.86
C ALA A 643 -2.31 24.20 8.76
N MET A 644 -2.26 25.04 9.81
CA MET A 644 -3.01 26.31 9.84
C MET A 644 -2.63 27.28 8.72
N ASP A 645 -1.33 27.42 8.43
CA ASP A 645 -0.81 28.29 7.36
C ASP A 645 -1.23 27.79 5.98
N ARG A 646 -1.15 26.47 5.75
CA ARG A 646 -1.63 25.80 4.52
C ARG A 646 -3.13 25.99 4.32
N CYS A 647 -3.93 25.83 5.37
CA CYS A 647 -5.38 26.06 5.31
C CYS A 647 -5.71 27.53 5.04
N ALA A 648 -5.01 28.47 5.68
CA ALA A 648 -5.18 29.90 5.44
C ALA A 648 -4.84 30.25 4.00
N LEU A 649 -3.72 29.74 3.47
CA LEU A 649 -3.29 29.96 2.09
C LEU A 649 -4.29 29.37 1.09
N ALA A 650 -4.78 28.16 1.32
CA ALA A 650 -5.81 27.53 0.49
C ALA A 650 -7.10 28.35 0.43
N GLN A 651 -7.55 28.86 1.57
CA GLN A 651 -8.75 29.68 1.65
C GLN A 651 -8.55 31.08 1.04
N MET A 652 -7.35 31.65 1.17
CA MET A 652 -6.97 32.87 0.48
C MET A 652 -7.00 32.67 -1.04
N LEU A 653 -6.41 31.58 -1.54
CA LEU A 653 -6.44 31.22 -2.96
C LEU A 653 -7.90 31.11 -3.44
N ARG A 654 -8.73 30.36 -2.71
CA ARG A 654 -10.16 30.18 -3.02
C ARG A 654 -10.93 31.50 -3.02
N HIS A 655 -10.64 32.42 -2.11
CA HIS A 655 -11.39 33.66 -1.94
C HIS A 655 -10.96 34.77 -2.89
N PHE A 656 -9.66 34.95 -3.11
CA PHE A 656 -9.11 36.10 -3.84
C PHE A 656 -8.58 35.76 -5.24
N ILE A 657 -8.13 34.53 -5.46
CA ILE A 657 -7.36 34.16 -6.66
C ILE A 657 -8.20 33.33 -7.64
N LEU A 658 -8.74 32.18 -7.20
CA LEU A 658 -9.51 31.28 -8.07
C LEU A 658 -10.66 31.97 -8.83
N PRO A 659 -11.45 32.89 -8.23
CA PRO A 659 -12.52 33.58 -8.96
C PRO A 659 -12.03 34.44 -10.13
N ARG A 660 -10.75 34.82 -10.11
CA ARG A 660 -10.09 35.67 -11.12
C ARG A 660 -9.00 34.92 -11.89
N TRP A 661 -8.91 33.59 -11.78
CA TRP A 661 -7.78 32.82 -12.31
C TRP A 661 -7.45 33.17 -13.77
N ASN A 662 -8.47 33.29 -14.62
CA ASN A 662 -8.32 33.58 -16.05
C ASN A 662 -7.85 35.03 -16.35
N GLU A 663 -7.90 35.93 -15.38
CA GLU A 663 -7.42 37.32 -15.49
C GLU A 663 -5.99 37.50 -14.97
N LEU A 664 -5.45 36.47 -14.30
CA LEU A 664 -4.21 36.55 -13.54
C LEU A 664 -3.11 35.74 -14.23
N SER A 665 -1.89 36.25 -14.21
CA SER A 665 -0.71 35.47 -14.57
C SER A 665 -0.20 34.72 -13.34
N ILE A 666 -0.63 33.47 -13.17
CA ILE A 666 -0.20 32.64 -12.03
C ILE A 666 1.11 31.92 -12.38
N ARG A 667 2.14 32.08 -11.54
CA ARG A 667 3.40 31.34 -11.66
C ARG A 667 3.41 30.16 -10.70
N PHE A 668 3.60 28.95 -11.23
CA PHE A 668 3.87 27.78 -10.40
C PHE A 668 5.33 27.83 -9.97
N LEU A 669 5.57 28.01 -8.67
CA LEU A 669 6.92 28.19 -8.12
C LEU A 669 7.72 26.89 -8.09
N ASN A 670 7.03 25.74 -8.12
CA ASN A 670 7.59 24.41 -8.33
C ASN A 670 7.99 24.12 -9.79
N GLU A 671 7.76 25.07 -10.72
CA GLU A 671 8.19 24.95 -12.12
C GLU A 671 9.31 25.96 -12.43
N GLY A 672 10.46 25.45 -12.88
CA GLY A 672 11.61 26.26 -13.30
C GLY A 672 12.66 26.46 -12.19
N PRO A 673 13.50 27.50 -12.28
CA PRO A 673 14.56 27.74 -11.30
C PRO A 673 13.99 28.25 -9.97
N ASP A 674 14.43 27.64 -8.87
CA ASP A 674 14.02 28.01 -7.51
C ASP A 674 14.43 29.44 -7.16
N ILE A 675 13.48 30.21 -6.62
CA ILE A 675 13.76 31.56 -6.08
C ILE A 675 14.41 31.46 -4.69
N LEU A 676 14.04 30.42 -3.94
CA LEU A 676 14.55 30.09 -2.63
C LEU A 676 14.85 28.59 -2.62
N VAL A 677 16.11 28.22 -2.39
CA VAL A 677 16.56 26.82 -2.38
C VAL A 677 16.45 26.30 -0.96
N MET A 678 15.63 25.27 -0.75
CA MET A 678 15.53 24.59 0.53
C MET A 678 16.67 23.56 0.69
N PRO A 679 17.37 23.53 1.84
CA PRO A 679 18.36 22.49 2.08
C PRO A 679 17.66 21.12 2.08
N ALA A 680 18.08 20.21 1.20
CA ALA A 680 17.50 18.88 1.15
C ALA A 680 17.65 18.22 2.54
N GLY A 681 16.57 17.63 3.07
CA GLY A 681 16.53 16.97 4.39
C GLY A 681 17.52 15.79 4.56
N SER A 682 18.34 15.51 3.54
CA SER A 682 19.41 14.51 3.53
C SER A 682 20.82 15.11 3.34
N ILE A 683 21.01 16.44 3.34
CA ILE A 683 22.36 16.99 3.49
C ILE A 683 22.76 16.67 4.93
N ALA A 684 23.67 15.71 5.06
CA ALA A 684 24.25 15.24 6.30
C ALA A 684 24.42 16.37 7.32
N SER A 685 24.27 16.01 8.58
CA SER A 685 24.56 16.77 9.81
C SER A 685 25.98 17.38 9.89
N SER A 686 26.69 17.52 8.77
CA SER A 686 28.05 18.02 8.60
C SER A 686 28.19 19.28 7.74
N ALA A 687 27.13 19.78 7.08
CA ALA A 687 27.20 21.12 6.48
C ALA A 687 27.16 22.16 7.60
N MET A 688 28.28 22.88 7.83
CA MET A 688 28.31 23.98 8.80
C MET A 688 27.26 25.01 8.41
N LEU A 689 26.25 25.16 9.27
CA LEU A 689 25.28 26.25 9.18
C LEU A 689 26.05 27.58 9.23
N VAL A 690 25.69 28.50 8.34
CA VAL A 690 26.22 29.87 8.34
C VAL A 690 25.86 30.50 9.68
N SER A 691 26.87 31.00 10.39
CA SER A 691 26.71 31.62 11.71
C SER A 691 26.49 33.13 11.60
N GLN A 692 26.06 33.75 12.70
CA GLN A 692 25.99 35.21 12.81
C GLN A 692 27.38 35.85 12.57
N ALA A 693 28.46 35.20 13.03
CA ALA A 693 29.81 35.69 12.86
C ALA A 693 30.24 35.73 11.38
N ASP A 694 29.80 34.76 10.58
CA ASP A 694 30.11 34.72 9.14
C ASP A 694 29.50 35.90 8.39
N VAL A 695 28.25 36.26 8.72
CA VAL A 695 27.58 37.44 8.16
C VAL A 695 28.30 38.72 8.57
N LEU A 696 28.62 38.87 9.86
CA LEU A 696 29.32 40.06 10.36
C LEU A 696 30.74 40.18 9.78
N HIS A 697 31.44 39.07 9.58
CA HIS A 697 32.73 39.04 8.91
C HIS A 697 32.61 39.50 7.46
N ASP A 698 31.62 38.97 6.73
CA ASP A 698 31.34 39.37 5.35
C ASP A 698 31.01 40.88 5.24
N LEU A 699 30.21 41.43 6.16
CA LEU A 699 29.95 42.88 6.22
C LEU A 699 31.23 43.69 6.50
N ALA A 700 32.08 43.22 7.42
CA ALA A 700 33.34 43.89 7.74
C ALA A 700 34.29 43.94 6.54
N VAL A 701 34.41 42.85 5.79
CA VAL A 701 35.23 42.78 4.56
C VAL A 701 34.75 43.78 3.50
N HIS A 702 33.44 43.99 3.40
CA HIS A 702 32.82 44.84 2.37
C HIS A 702 32.50 46.27 2.84
N THR A 703 32.92 46.65 4.05
CA THR A 703 32.74 48.01 4.54
C THR A 703 33.71 48.96 3.81
N PRO A 704 33.22 50.01 3.11
CA PRO A 704 34.10 50.95 2.43
C PRO A 704 35.08 51.60 3.42
N ARG A 705 36.39 51.53 3.12
CA ARG A 705 37.39 52.28 3.89
C ARG A 705 37.09 53.78 3.71
N ARG A 706 36.85 54.51 4.81
CA ARG A 706 36.77 55.98 4.78
C ARG A 706 38.00 56.52 4.03
N PRO A 707 37.85 57.40 3.03
CA PRO A 707 39.02 58.11 2.52
C PRO A 707 39.66 58.85 3.69
N ALA A 708 40.97 58.65 3.89
CA ALA A 708 41.72 59.41 4.86
C ALA A 708 41.48 60.90 4.57
N LYS A 709 41.06 61.65 5.59
CA LYS A 709 41.00 63.12 5.53
C LYS A 709 42.35 63.59 4.97
N LEU A 710 42.34 64.19 3.78
CA LEU A 710 43.47 64.99 3.31
C LEU A 710 43.78 66.00 4.43
N PRO A 711 45.05 66.13 4.86
CA PRO A 711 45.41 67.15 5.84
C PRO A 711 45.02 68.52 5.29
N PRO A 712 44.59 69.47 6.15
CA PRO A 712 44.26 70.81 5.70
C PRO A 712 45.49 71.43 5.02
N PRO A 713 45.31 72.19 3.94
CA PRO A 713 46.43 72.93 3.36
C PRO A 713 46.89 73.98 4.38
N ASN A 714 48.15 73.88 4.81
CA ASN A 714 48.83 74.98 5.49
C ASN A 714 49.30 75.99 4.45
N ALA A 715 49.00 77.26 4.75
CA ALA A 715 49.61 78.54 4.35
C ALA A 715 50.53 78.58 3.12
#